data_AF-A0A2K1JYN8-F1
#
_entry.id   AF-A0A2K1JYN8-F1
#
_cell.length_a   1.000
_cell.length_b   1.000
_cell.length_c   1.000
_cell.angle_alpha   90.00
_cell.angle_beta   90.00
_cell.angle_gamma   90.00
#
_symmetry.space_group_name_H-M   'P 1'
#
loop_
_entity.id
_entity.type
_entity.pdbx_description
1 polymer ?
#
loop_
_entity_poly.entity_id
_entity_poly.type
_entity_poly.pdbx_seq_one_letter_code
_entity_poly.pdbx_strand_id
1 'polypeptide(L)'
;MFTLGTYKGQEMDLSRFIKGIGMNSGIVKLYDIMMLYIVDLIKNIIVDNSKIFNNVCVSSNQKRYQECINTLSTYECSIIADDKVVFTIPVPIGCCYKPLEEASAIRGSFVIEGRRKVLMCQERNYTFRYLVRKEKCELQLSKCHCEVYMVNGVLKVCLSHNNLVNIFAVMKVLRKTIASTKREILSWTDHPKEVSGLLLESQLDATTLDSNIIYSTERILATLDDDKKVKMLSLMICRFIETTLSLRQEDDRDCLSFKCVHTPTDIVRRCIEKRINKLNQQKIRSNSKQKAVIVSALNQISKDIQSNFKIGIWEGYTQGDNKRTIFQVLSSKSILDSLFHVRRVEISSKERASAIMRQIHPTQLGYICPYETPEGPDVGAIKYLSSTCTITPYVDPDDVLNHLGVLPQGNDALFINGLFIARTSKDNVLRSIKAYKRKGEAFIFVSAYYSSDKEIHIQTTRGRYSRPLLICTNGSTPVCSNTTVDDMHKAGTLEMIDATEQMQCFIATAHNTMSKQVIPLALHIMTSMVSDSKILTYAQKPICTTTISNTIKEYNGVNVVIAVLSYSGYNQEDSLLFNKSSIDRGLFSSIKYKVVEIIENKFMNETLVYIPDGDILRDNDGIVLVGQQVKDGDTIAAKLVITEKKQSIEKIVLKSFVSRRIDKVTKDTSVEGNKIVRVRILLYRFLIVGDKFTSRYSQKDVIGAILSQEDLPFTKDGIAPDLIINPHAIPSRMTMGHLLEMVMYPILLSKPKSRESSCIDATAFNKAHRSFEADTAKFSKEKMYCGTTRLPIEARVATGICYYHTLRHQARDKAHSISKGVIQSLTKQPIEGRSRKGGLRFGEMEKDCLIAHGAASMLLEKLKNTSDLCKIWICHDCSTICSSNPYINCNERNTKEHRLPYSFKLLAQELSIANIKVGLKYV
;
A
#
# COMPACT_ATOMS: atom_id res chain seq x y z
N MET A 1 36.50 -14.19 11.53
CA MET A 1 37.23 -14.84 10.42
C MET A 1 36.44 -16.06 9.99
N PHE A 2 35.73 -15.99 8.87
CA PHE A 2 35.22 -17.17 8.15
C PHE A 2 35.49 -16.90 6.67
N THR A 3 36.22 -17.81 6.06
CA THR A 3 36.87 -17.70 4.75
C THR A 3 35.90 -17.66 3.57
N LEU A 4 36.26 -16.86 2.56
CA LEU A 4 35.64 -16.82 1.24
C LEU A 4 35.81 -18.18 0.53
N GLY A 5 34.74 -18.96 0.44
CA GLY A 5 34.64 -20.11 -0.45
C GLY A 5 34.00 -19.71 -1.78
N THR A 6 34.75 -19.76 -2.86
CA THR A 6 34.24 -19.76 -4.24
C THR A 6 33.46 -21.06 -4.49
N TYR A 7 32.14 -20.99 -4.61
CA TYR A 7 31.34 -22.14 -5.07
C TYR A 7 31.40 -22.26 -6.60
N LYS A 8 32.35 -23.05 -7.10
CA LYS A 8 32.27 -23.68 -8.42
C LYS A 8 31.66 -25.07 -8.24
N GLY A 9 30.56 -25.34 -8.94
CA GLY A 9 30.09 -26.69 -9.27
C GLY A 9 29.61 -27.56 -8.10
N GLN A 10 28.33 -27.46 -7.75
CA GLN A 10 27.49 -28.61 -7.40
C GLN A 10 26.02 -28.16 -7.41
N GLU A 11 25.17 -28.97 -8.03
CA GLU A 11 23.71 -28.80 -8.08
C GLU A 11 23.14 -28.58 -6.68
N MET A 12 22.22 -27.63 -6.55
CA MET A 12 21.67 -27.23 -5.27
C MET A 12 20.55 -28.20 -4.85
N ASP A 13 20.80 -28.97 -3.80
CA ASP A 13 19.82 -29.84 -3.14
C ASP A 13 18.65 -29.03 -2.55
N LEU A 14 17.46 -29.15 -3.16
CA LEU A 14 16.22 -28.45 -2.79
C LEU A 14 15.84 -28.67 -1.31
N SER A 15 16.26 -29.77 -0.69
CA SER A 15 15.84 -30.16 0.65
C SER A 15 16.51 -29.33 1.77
N ARG A 16 17.71 -28.79 1.54
CA ARG A 16 18.42 -27.90 2.48
C ARG A 16 17.95 -26.45 2.39
N PHE A 17 17.43 -26.03 1.23
CA PHE A 17 16.84 -24.70 1.02
C PHE A 17 15.56 -24.50 1.84
N ILE A 18 14.75 -25.56 2.00
CA ILE A 18 13.53 -25.57 2.81
C ILE A 18 13.83 -25.55 4.33
N LYS A 19 15.01 -25.99 4.77
CA LYS A 19 15.37 -26.02 6.20
C LYS A 19 15.77 -24.66 6.79
N GLY A 20 16.01 -23.63 5.96
CA GLY A 20 16.39 -22.27 6.41
C GLY A 20 15.22 -21.31 6.68
N ILE A 21 14.02 -21.82 6.96
CA ILE A 21 12.75 -21.07 6.95
C ILE A 21 12.51 -20.18 8.20
N GLY A 22 13.53 -19.56 8.80
CA GLY A 22 13.31 -18.55 9.86
C GLY A 22 12.41 -17.36 9.43
N MET A 23 11.56 -16.86 10.34
CA MET A 23 10.55 -15.80 10.15
C MET A 23 11.12 -14.42 9.75
N ASN A 24 11.60 -14.28 8.52
CA ASN A 24 11.93 -12.98 7.94
C ASN A 24 11.06 -12.73 6.70
N SER A 25 10.15 -11.76 6.81
CA SER A 25 9.24 -11.22 5.78
C SER A 25 8.88 -12.21 4.66
N GLY A 26 7.74 -12.92 4.78
CA GLY A 26 7.29 -13.94 3.81
C GLY A 26 7.30 -13.49 2.34
N ILE A 27 7.24 -12.19 2.06
CA ILE A 27 7.37 -11.61 0.71
C ILE A 27 8.74 -11.91 0.08
N VAL A 28 9.85 -11.86 0.82
CA VAL A 28 11.20 -12.13 0.28
C VAL A 28 11.33 -13.59 -0.14
N LYS A 29 10.82 -14.51 0.70
CA LYS A 29 10.80 -15.94 0.37
C LYS A 29 9.97 -16.25 -0.88
N LEU A 30 8.87 -15.53 -1.08
CA LEU A 30 8.06 -15.66 -2.31
C LEU A 30 8.83 -15.21 -3.56
N TYR A 31 9.76 -14.27 -3.47
CA TYR A 31 10.59 -13.87 -4.59
C TYR A 31 11.67 -14.91 -4.92
N ASP A 32 12.24 -15.57 -3.91
CA ASP A 32 13.19 -16.66 -4.16
C ASP A 32 12.48 -17.82 -4.88
N ILE A 33 11.24 -18.16 -4.44
CA ILE A 33 10.37 -19.12 -5.13
C ILE A 33 10.03 -18.67 -6.56
N MET A 34 9.78 -17.37 -6.76
CA MET A 34 9.56 -16.81 -8.10
C MET A 34 10.75 -17.03 -9.02
N MET A 35 11.97 -16.76 -8.52
CA MET A 35 13.20 -16.93 -9.30
C MET A 35 13.41 -18.39 -9.69
N LEU A 36 13.18 -19.32 -8.76
CA LEU A 36 13.19 -20.75 -9.05
C LEU A 36 12.17 -21.12 -10.13
N TYR A 37 10.96 -20.57 -10.03
CA TYR A 37 9.91 -20.79 -11.04
C TYR A 37 10.29 -20.25 -12.42
N ILE A 38 10.91 -19.07 -12.49
CA ILE A 38 11.36 -18.50 -13.77
C ILE A 38 12.49 -19.37 -14.36
N VAL A 39 13.41 -19.85 -13.53
CA VAL A 39 14.47 -20.77 -13.97
C VAL A 39 13.87 -22.06 -14.52
N ASP A 40 12.91 -22.66 -13.82
CA ASP A 40 12.21 -23.86 -14.28
C ASP A 40 11.47 -23.61 -15.60
N LEU A 41 10.76 -22.49 -15.71
CA LEU A 41 10.02 -22.13 -16.91
C LEU A 41 10.94 -21.89 -18.11
N ILE A 42 12.15 -21.36 -17.91
CA ILE A 42 13.17 -21.22 -18.96
C ILE A 42 13.79 -22.58 -19.32
N LYS A 43 14.07 -23.44 -18.33
CA LYS A 43 14.56 -24.82 -18.55
C LYS A 43 13.58 -25.67 -19.35
N ASN A 44 12.28 -25.44 -19.15
CA ASN A 44 11.20 -26.19 -19.79
C ASN A 44 10.75 -25.62 -21.14
N ILE A 45 11.51 -24.67 -21.72
CA ILE A 45 11.29 -24.27 -23.12
C ILE A 45 11.82 -25.39 -24.03
N ILE A 46 10.88 -26.15 -24.60
CA ILE A 46 11.15 -27.28 -25.48
C ILE A 46 10.92 -26.86 -26.94
N VAL A 47 11.81 -27.30 -27.85
CA VAL A 47 11.62 -27.27 -29.30
C VAL A 47 11.91 -28.68 -29.84
N ASP A 48 11.02 -29.22 -30.66
CA ASP A 48 11.09 -30.58 -31.24
C ASP A 48 11.40 -31.68 -30.19
N ASN A 49 10.68 -31.67 -29.05
CA ASN A 49 10.85 -32.62 -27.93
C ASN A 49 12.25 -32.64 -27.27
N SER A 50 13.10 -31.65 -27.57
CA SER A 50 14.42 -31.46 -26.96
C SER A 50 14.50 -30.18 -26.11
N LYS A 51 15.20 -30.24 -24.98
CA LYS A 51 15.46 -29.05 -24.13
C LYS A 51 16.46 -28.12 -24.82
N ILE A 52 16.14 -26.84 -24.90
CA ILE A 52 16.96 -25.84 -25.62
C ILE A 52 18.18 -25.38 -24.81
N PHE A 53 18.03 -25.33 -23.48
CA PHE A 53 19.05 -24.91 -22.54
C PHE A 53 19.38 -26.07 -21.62
N ASN A 54 20.68 -26.40 -21.52
CA ASN A 54 21.13 -27.49 -20.66
C ASN A 54 21.48 -26.95 -19.26
N ASN A 55 22.20 -25.83 -19.21
CA ASN A 55 22.61 -25.19 -17.97
C ASN A 55 21.93 -23.84 -17.83
N VAL A 56 21.08 -23.68 -16.81
CA VAL A 56 20.45 -22.41 -16.45
C VAL A 56 20.78 -22.10 -14.99
N CYS A 57 21.45 -20.97 -14.76
CA CYS A 57 21.82 -20.50 -13.42
C CYS A 57 21.42 -19.03 -13.23
N VAL A 58 21.34 -18.62 -11.96
CA VAL A 58 21.07 -17.23 -11.59
C VAL A 58 22.38 -16.60 -11.14
N SER A 59 22.77 -15.53 -11.81
CA SER A 59 23.86 -14.66 -11.36
C SER A 59 23.29 -13.52 -10.53
N SER A 60 23.75 -13.40 -9.28
CA SER A 60 23.43 -12.25 -8.43
C SER A 60 24.23 -11.03 -8.86
N ASN A 61 23.64 -9.83 -8.79
CA ASN A 61 24.40 -8.60 -8.93
C ASN A 61 25.59 -8.59 -7.98
N GLN A 62 26.79 -8.26 -8.48
CA GLN A 62 27.96 -8.08 -7.61
C GLN A 62 27.85 -6.78 -6.78
N LYS A 63 27.06 -5.80 -7.24
CA LYS A 63 26.92 -4.49 -6.61
C LYS A 63 26.05 -4.54 -5.35
N ARG A 64 26.44 -3.81 -4.32
CA ARG A 64 25.61 -3.58 -3.13
C ARG A 64 24.42 -2.70 -3.52
N TYR A 65 23.25 -2.90 -2.90
CA TYR A 65 22.06 -2.07 -3.21
C TYR A 65 22.32 -0.57 -2.99
N GLN A 66 23.17 -0.21 -2.02
CA GLN A 66 23.56 1.18 -1.74
C GLN A 66 24.40 1.78 -2.87
N GLU A 67 25.25 0.98 -3.52
CA GLU A 67 25.98 1.40 -4.71
C GLU A 67 25.00 1.71 -5.84
N CYS A 68 23.96 0.88 -6.02
CA CYS A 68 22.93 1.15 -7.04
C CYS A 68 22.17 2.46 -6.78
N ILE A 69 21.89 2.80 -5.51
CA ILE A 69 21.32 4.10 -5.13
C ILE A 69 22.29 5.23 -5.52
N ASN A 70 23.56 5.07 -5.18
CA ASN A 70 24.59 6.07 -5.43
C ASN A 70 24.79 6.32 -6.94
N THR A 71 24.90 5.26 -7.75
CA THR A 71 25.15 5.34 -9.19
C THR A 71 23.89 5.50 -10.06
N LEU A 72 22.71 5.72 -9.46
CA LEU A 72 21.42 5.74 -10.16
C LEU A 72 21.14 4.48 -11.01
N SER A 73 21.67 3.32 -10.61
CA SER A 73 21.45 2.06 -11.32
C SER A 73 20.30 1.27 -10.70
N THR A 74 19.91 0.18 -11.38
CA THR A 74 18.89 -0.75 -10.90
C THR A 74 19.55 -1.93 -10.19
N TYR A 75 18.95 -2.39 -9.09
CA TYR A 75 19.35 -3.62 -8.41
C TYR A 75 18.61 -4.80 -9.03
N GLU A 76 19.34 -5.59 -9.81
CA GLU A 76 18.79 -6.66 -10.66
C GLU A 76 19.66 -7.92 -10.65
N CYS A 77 19.06 -9.06 -10.97
CA CYS A 77 19.77 -10.32 -11.21
C CYS A 77 19.64 -10.73 -12.68
N SER A 78 20.62 -11.48 -13.16
CA SER A 78 20.63 -12.01 -14.52
C SER A 78 20.57 -13.52 -14.48
N ILE A 79 19.68 -14.09 -15.29
CA ILE A 79 19.59 -15.52 -15.56
C ILE A 79 20.48 -15.82 -16.76
N ILE A 80 21.45 -16.70 -16.53
CA ILE A 80 22.42 -17.13 -17.51
C ILE A 80 22.00 -18.52 -17.98
N ALA A 81 21.88 -18.71 -19.29
CA ALA A 81 21.65 -20.01 -19.88
C ALA A 81 22.75 -20.31 -20.93
N ASP A 82 23.45 -21.43 -20.76
CA ASP A 82 24.60 -21.85 -21.56
C ASP A 82 25.58 -20.68 -21.82
N ASP A 83 26.06 -20.06 -20.74
CA ASP A 83 27.02 -18.94 -20.69
C ASP A 83 26.57 -17.62 -21.34
N LYS A 84 25.29 -17.49 -21.72
CA LYS A 84 24.71 -16.24 -22.20
C LYS A 84 23.69 -15.68 -21.23
N VAL A 85 23.69 -14.37 -21.03
CA VAL A 85 22.60 -13.69 -20.32
C VAL A 85 21.36 -13.73 -21.21
N VAL A 86 20.32 -14.41 -20.72
CA VAL A 86 19.08 -14.59 -21.47
C VAL A 86 17.94 -13.75 -20.89
N PHE A 87 18.04 -13.38 -19.60
CA PHE A 87 16.98 -12.66 -18.92
C PHE A 87 17.54 -11.86 -17.74
N THR A 88 17.21 -10.58 -17.64
CA THR A 88 17.57 -9.74 -16.47
C THR A 88 16.30 -9.20 -15.82
N ILE A 89 16.23 -9.25 -14.50
CA ILE A 89 15.04 -8.82 -13.75
C ILE A 89 15.42 -8.07 -12.47
N PRO A 90 14.75 -6.95 -12.16
CA PRO A 90 14.90 -6.32 -10.86
C PRO A 90 14.47 -7.25 -9.72
N VAL A 91 15.27 -7.30 -8.66
CA VAL A 91 15.00 -8.11 -7.48
C VAL A 91 14.84 -7.23 -6.23
N PRO A 92 14.02 -7.65 -5.25
CA PRO A 92 13.90 -6.88 -4.03
C PRO A 92 15.15 -7.03 -3.15
N ILE A 93 15.40 -6.03 -2.31
CA ILE A 93 16.45 -6.07 -1.30
C ILE A 93 16.16 -7.24 -0.34
N GLY A 94 17.16 -8.09 -0.16
CA GLY A 94 17.07 -9.34 0.62
C GLY A 94 17.03 -10.62 -0.20
N CYS A 95 16.81 -10.55 -1.52
CA CYS A 95 16.78 -11.72 -2.43
C CYS A 95 18.16 -12.14 -2.99
N CYS A 96 19.26 -11.93 -2.26
CA CYS A 96 20.59 -12.37 -2.72
C CYS A 96 21.41 -13.02 -1.59
N TYR A 97 22.17 -14.05 -1.96
CA TYR A 97 22.93 -15.01 -1.16
C TYR A 97 24.07 -14.45 -0.27
N LYS A 98 24.18 -13.13 -0.10
CA LYS A 98 25.13 -12.54 0.85
C LYS A 98 24.39 -12.12 2.12
N PRO A 99 24.94 -12.39 3.32
CA PRO A 99 24.39 -11.82 4.54
C PRO A 99 24.34 -10.30 4.39
N LEU A 100 23.16 -9.72 4.56
CA LEU A 100 22.99 -8.28 4.65
C LEU A 100 23.84 -7.82 5.85
N GLU A 101 24.97 -7.17 5.57
CA GLU A 101 25.79 -6.53 6.61
C GLU A 101 25.02 -5.41 7.35
N GLU A 102 23.88 -4.98 6.80
CA GLU A 102 23.05 -3.91 7.37
C GLU A 102 21.72 -4.45 7.90
N ALA A 103 21.63 -4.58 9.23
CA ALA A 103 20.41 -4.89 9.97
C ALA A 103 19.26 -3.89 9.75
N SER A 104 19.52 -2.74 9.10
CA SER A 104 18.57 -1.64 8.88
C SER A 104 17.85 -1.64 7.52
N ALA A 105 18.20 -2.53 6.59
CA ALA A 105 17.61 -2.52 5.25
C ALA A 105 16.20 -3.14 5.25
N ILE A 106 15.18 -2.32 4.99
CA ILE A 106 13.79 -2.79 4.87
C ILE A 106 13.67 -3.71 3.66
N ARG A 107 13.50 -5.01 3.93
CA ARG A 107 13.43 -6.06 2.91
C ARG A 107 12.13 -5.97 2.11
N GLY A 108 12.14 -6.48 0.88
CA GLY A 108 10.97 -6.49 -0.01
C GLY A 108 10.79 -5.24 -0.88
N SER A 109 11.59 -4.19 -0.68
CA SER A 109 11.64 -3.02 -1.59
C SER A 109 12.65 -3.21 -2.72
N PHE A 110 12.39 -2.62 -3.87
CA PHE A 110 13.24 -2.62 -5.07
C PHE A 110 14.10 -1.35 -5.15
N VAL A 111 15.25 -1.42 -5.80
CA VAL A 111 16.01 -0.22 -6.22
C VAL A 111 15.96 -0.13 -7.73
N ILE A 112 15.23 0.85 -8.27
CA ILE A 112 15.10 1.11 -9.70
C ILE A 112 15.59 2.52 -9.98
N GLU A 113 16.60 2.66 -10.84
CA GLU A 113 17.20 3.96 -11.20
C GLU A 113 17.58 4.78 -9.96
N GLY A 114 18.25 4.11 -9.01
CA GLY A 114 18.67 4.66 -7.72
C GLY A 114 17.55 5.01 -6.73
N ARG A 115 16.29 4.81 -7.07
CA ARG A 115 15.15 5.08 -6.18
C ARG A 115 14.60 3.80 -5.56
N ARG A 116 14.36 3.83 -4.26
CA ARG A 116 13.66 2.73 -3.57
C ARG A 116 12.17 2.78 -3.90
N LYS A 117 11.64 1.67 -4.39
CA LYS A 117 10.24 1.52 -4.79
C LYS A 117 9.65 0.22 -4.25
N VAL A 118 8.34 0.16 -4.07
CA VAL A 118 7.60 -1.02 -3.58
C VAL A 118 6.51 -1.33 -4.59
N LEU A 119 6.39 -2.62 -4.93
CA LEU A 119 5.26 -3.12 -5.70
C LEU A 119 4.15 -3.50 -4.72
N MET A 120 2.98 -2.89 -4.87
CA MET A 120 1.90 -3.01 -3.89
C MET A 120 1.15 -4.34 -4.06
N CYS A 121 0.79 -4.97 -2.94
CA CYS A 121 -0.10 -6.14 -2.95
C CYS A 121 -1.50 -5.72 -3.39
N GLN A 122 -2.15 -6.51 -4.24
CA GLN A 122 -3.50 -6.23 -4.74
C GLN A 122 -4.50 -7.25 -4.20
N GLU A 123 -5.48 -6.80 -3.42
CA GLU A 123 -6.62 -7.62 -3.01
C GLU A 123 -7.62 -7.74 -4.16
N ARG A 124 -8.02 -8.99 -4.42
CA ARG A 124 -9.03 -9.35 -5.41
C ARG A 124 -9.96 -10.41 -4.87
N ASN A 125 -11.09 -10.57 -5.55
CA ASN A 125 -11.91 -11.75 -5.35
C ASN A 125 -11.13 -13.01 -5.78
N TYR A 126 -11.34 -14.08 -5.04
CA TYR A 126 -10.70 -15.38 -5.26
C TYR A 126 -11.08 -15.96 -6.63
N THR A 127 -10.13 -16.58 -7.33
CA THR A 127 -10.34 -17.09 -8.71
C THR A 127 -10.93 -18.50 -8.78
N PHE A 128 -10.97 -19.21 -7.65
CA PHE A 128 -11.49 -20.56 -7.50
C PHE A 128 -12.63 -20.55 -6.48
N ARG A 129 -13.71 -19.85 -6.81
CA ARG A 129 -14.81 -19.54 -5.90
C ARG A 129 -16.12 -20.09 -6.41
N TYR A 130 -16.89 -20.58 -5.46
CA TYR A 130 -18.30 -20.88 -5.57
C TYR A 130 -19.03 -19.92 -4.62
N LEU A 131 -19.89 -19.05 -5.16
CA LEU A 131 -20.58 -18.01 -4.40
C LEU A 131 -22.05 -17.99 -4.79
N VAL A 132 -22.94 -18.13 -3.80
CA VAL A 132 -24.37 -18.16 -4.03
C VAL A 132 -25.03 -16.98 -3.34
N ARG A 133 -25.83 -16.22 -4.10
CA ARG A 133 -26.64 -15.09 -3.61
C ARG A 133 -28.05 -15.23 -4.16
N LYS A 134 -29.00 -14.45 -3.63
CA LYS A 134 -30.39 -14.49 -4.12
C LYS A 134 -30.53 -14.08 -5.59
N GLU A 135 -29.72 -13.13 -6.03
CA GLU A 135 -29.75 -12.63 -7.42
C GLU A 135 -29.16 -13.64 -8.42
N LYS A 136 -28.10 -14.34 -8.03
CA LYS A 136 -27.36 -15.27 -8.89
C LYS A 136 -26.42 -16.17 -8.11
N CYS A 137 -26.05 -17.30 -8.73
CA CYS A 137 -25.00 -18.19 -8.29
C CYS A 137 -23.81 -18.13 -9.25
N GLU A 138 -22.63 -17.79 -8.75
CA GLU A 138 -21.39 -17.64 -9.52
C GLU A 138 -20.42 -18.78 -9.19
N LEU A 139 -19.89 -19.44 -10.22
CA LEU A 139 -18.72 -20.32 -10.13
C LEU A 139 -17.63 -19.76 -11.02
N GLN A 140 -16.49 -19.46 -10.40
CA GLN A 140 -15.30 -19.00 -11.08
C GLN A 140 -14.18 -19.99 -10.83
N LEU A 141 -13.62 -20.54 -11.90
CA LEU A 141 -12.54 -21.52 -11.88
C LEU A 141 -11.43 -21.06 -12.82
N SER A 142 -10.35 -20.50 -12.27
CA SER A 142 -9.16 -19.99 -12.97
C SER A 142 -9.45 -18.99 -14.12
N LYS A 143 -9.87 -19.50 -15.29
CA LYS A 143 -10.20 -18.78 -16.54
C LYS A 143 -11.65 -18.97 -16.98
N CYS A 144 -12.37 -19.92 -16.39
CA CYS A 144 -13.78 -20.18 -16.67
C CYS A 144 -14.65 -19.44 -15.67
N HIS A 145 -15.69 -18.78 -16.15
CA HIS A 145 -16.69 -18.10 -15.35
C HIS A 145 -18.05 -18.61 -15.80
N CYS A 146 -18.82 -19.12 -14.84
CA CYS A 146 -20.16 -19.64 -15.07
C CYS A 146 -21.08 -18.97 -14.05
N GLU A 147 -22.21 -18.44 -14.51
CA GLU A 147 -23.20 -17.82 -13.64
C GLU A 147 -24.57 -18.41 -13.92
N VAL A 148 -25.32 -18.67 -12.87
CA VAL A 148 -26.70 -19.17 -12.92
C VAL A 148 -27.62 -18.08 -12.39
N TYR A 149 -28.67 -17.80 -13.14
CA TYR A 149 -29.67 -16.77 -12.88
C TYR A 149 -31.07 -17.37 -12.90
N MET A 150 -32.00 -16.70 -12.22
CA MET A 150 -33.43 -16.90 -12.40
C MET A 150 -33.99 -15.73 -13.20
N VAL A 151 -34.60 -15.99 -14.35
CA VAL A 151 -35.23 -14.95 -15.19
C VAL A 151 -36.66 -15.41 -15.48
N ASN A 152 -37.66 -14.66 -14.99
CA ASN A 152 -39.09 -14.98 -15.13
C ASN A 152 -39.44 -16.42 -14.70
N GLY A 153 -38.88 -16.91 -13.59
CA GLY A 153 -39.10 -18.27 -13.09
C GLY A 153 -38.28 -19.37 -13.83
N VAL A 154 -37.53 -19.02 -14.87
CA VAL A 154 -36.71 -19.96 -15.63
C VAL A 154 -35.23 -19.87 -15.22
N LEU A 155 -34.62 -21.02 -14.96
CA LEU A 155 -33.19 -21.15 -14.64
C LEU A 155 -32.35 -21.04 -15.91
N LYS A 156 -31.49 -20.02 -15.96
CA LYS A 156 -30.61 -19.74 -17.10
C LYS A 156 -29.14 -19.71 -16.67
N VAL A 157 -28.27 -20.21 -17.52
CA VAL A 157 -26.81 -20.16 -17.38
C VAL A 157 -26.26 -19.11 -18.34
N CYS A 158 -25.45 -18.20 -17.83
CA CYS A 158 -24.71 -17.26 -18.66
C CYS A 158 -23.46 -17.95 -19.23
N LEU A 159 -23.38 -17.99 -20.56
CA LEU A 159 -22.22 -18.46 -21.31
C LEU A 159 -21.32 -17.27 -21.66
N SER A 160 -20.02 -17.51 -21.85
CA SER A 160 -19.04 -16.46 -22.20
C SER A 160 -19.59 -15.58 -23.34
N HIS A 161 -19.70 -14.26 -23.11
CA HIS A 161 -20.39 -13.24 -23.93
C HIS A 161 -21.88 -12.96 -23.62
N ASN A 162 -22.31 -13.01 -22.35
CA ASN A 162 -23.65 -12.56 -21.88
C ASN A 162 -24.85 -13.30 -22.52
N ASN A 163 -24.64 -14.43 -23.19
CA ASN A 163 -25.74 -15.23 -23.72
C ASN A 163 -26.32 -16.11 -22.62
N LEU A 164 -27.56 -15.81 -22.22
CA LEU A 164 -28.31 -16.59 -21.22
C LEU A 164 -29.02 -17.76 -21.90
N VAL A 165 -28.61 -18.98 -21.55
CA VAL A 165 -29.16 -20.22 -22.11
C VAL A 165 -29.92 -21.00 -21.03
N ASN A 166 -31.05 -21.62 -21.38
CA ASN A 166 -31.78 -22.48 -20.46
C ASN A 166 -30.89 -23.66 -20.01
N ILE A 167 -30.87 -23.92 -18.71
CA ILE A 167 -30.01 -24.93 -18.11
C ILE A 167 -30.29 -26.36 -18.59
N PHE A 168 -31.54 -26.69 -18.89
CA PHE A 168 -31.91 -28.01 -19.40
C PHE A 168 -31.43 -28.22 -20.84
N ALA A 169 -31.31 -27.15 -21.63
CA ALA A 169 -30.69 -27.21 -22.95
C ALA A 169 -29.19 -27.52 -22.83
N VAL A 170 -28.49 -26.86 -21.89
CA VAL A 170 -27.06 -27.13 -21.58
C VAL A 170 -26.86 -28.59 -21.13
N MET A 171 -27.70 -29.09 -20.23
CA MET A 171 -27.62 -30.48 -19.75
C MET A 171 -27.92 -31.51 -20.83
N LYS A 172 -28.78 -31.17 -21.80
CA LYS A 172 -29.06 -32.01 -22.97
C LYS A 172 -27.85 -32.09 -23.92
N VAL A 173 -27.09 -31.00 -24.08
CA VAL A 173 -25.80 -31.02 -24.80
C VAL A 173 -24.78 -31.94 -24.11
N LEU A 174 -24.75 -31.94 -22.77
CA LEU A 174 -23.92 -32.86 -21.96
C LEU A 174 -24.47 -34.30 -21.89
N ARG A 175 -25.37 -34.69 -22.81
CA ARG A 175 -25.96 -36.03 -22.95
C ARG A 175 -26.71 -36.53 -21.71
N LYS A 176 -27.27 -35.64 -20.88
CA LYS A 176 -28.15 -36.03 -19.76
C LYS A 176 -29.62 -35.75 -20.09
N THR A 177 -30.49 -36.69 -19.77
CA THR A 177 -31.94 -36.49 -19.88
C THR A 177 -32.43 -35.58 -18.77
N ILE A 178 -33.53 -34.86 -19.01
CA ILE A 178 -34.16 -33.97 -18.01
C ILE A 178 -34.44 -34.73 -16.69
N ALA A 179 -34.92 -35.97 -16.76
CA ALA A 179 -35.18 -36.81 -15.59
C ALA A 179 -33.90 -37.20 -14.84
N SER A 180 -32.79 -37.44 -15.56
CA SER A 180 -31.48 -37.68 -14.95
C SER A 180 -30.95 -36.43 -14.26
N THR A 181 -31.08 -35.27 -14.91
CA THR A 181 -30.65 -33.98 -14.37
C THR A 181 -31.41 -33.63 -13.08
N LYS A 182 -32.73 -33.81 -13.07
CA LYS A 182 -33.54 -33.59 -11.85
C LYS A 182 -33.09 -34.50 -10.71
N ARG A 183 -32.90 -35.80 -10.97
CA ARG A 183 -32.41 -36.74 -9.95
C ARG A 183 -31.05 -36.34 -9.41
N GLU A 184 -30.15 -35.88 -10.28
CA GLU A 184 -28.82 -35.42 -9.86
C GLU A 184 -28.93 -34.17 -8.97
N ILE A 185 -29.69 -33.15 -9.36
CA ILE A 185 -29.90 -31.92 -8.56
C ILE A 185 -30.50 -32.27 -7.20
N LEU A 186 -31.53 -33.12 -7.18
CA LEU A 186 -32.19 -33.54 -5.94
C LEU A 186 -31.28 -34.38 -5.03
N SER A 187 -30.22 -34.98 -5.57
CA SER A 187 -29.25 -35.74 -4.76
C SER A 187 -28.33 -34.86 -3.90
N TRP A 188 -28.35 -33.54 -4.10
CA TRP A 188 -27.52 -32.56 -3.39
C TRP A 188 -28.24 -31.84 -2.24
N THR A 189 -29.56 -32.01 -2.13
CA THR A 189 -30.38 -31.32 -1.14
C THR A 189 -30.97 -32.30 -0.11
N ASP A 190 -31.11 -31.81 1.13
CA ASP A 190 -31.93 -32.47 2.15
C ASP A 190 -33.43 -32.12 2.00
N HIS A 191 -33.77 -31.19 1.09
CA HIS A 191 -35.10 -30.61 0.87
C HIS A 191 -35.69 -30.90 -0.53
N PRO A 192 -35.84 -32.17 -0.94
CA PRO A 192 -36.15 -32.51 -2.34
C PRO A 192 -37.54 -32.04 -2.80
N LYS A 193 -38.52 -31.92 -1.90
CA LYS A 193 -39.89 -31.49 -2.24
C LYS A 193 -39.94 -30.03 -2.67
N GLU A 194 -39.30 -29.16 -1.90
CA GLU A 194 -39.27 -27.71 -2.11
C GLU A 194 -38.48 -27.36 -3.37
N VAL A 195 -37.30 -27.97 -3.53
CA VAL A 195 -36.44 -27.78 -4.72
C VAL A 195 -37.12 -28.31 -5.98
N SER A 196 -37.87 -29.42 -5.92
CA SER A 196 -38.58 -29.97 -7.07
C SER A 196 -39.68 -29.06 -7.61
N GLY A 197 -40.29 -28.20 -6.78
CA GLY A 197 -41.34 -27.26 -7.21
C GLY A 197 -40.83 -26.25 -8.24
N LEU A 198 -39.73 -25.56 -7.95
CA LEU A 198 -39.09 -24.60 -8.88
C LEU A 198 -38.49 -25.25 -10.13
N LEU A 199 -38.09 -26.52 -10.04
CA LEU A 199 -37.58 -27.28 -11.19
C LEU A 199 -38.66 -27.65 -12.20
N LEU A 200 -39.95 -27.52 -11.88
CA LEU A 200 -41.06 -27.76 -12.80
C LEU A 200 -41.36 -26.52 -13.67
N GLU A 201 -41.34 -25.32 -13.09
CA GLU A 201 -41.58 -24.05 -13.81
C GLU A 201 -40.48 -23.75 -14.84
N SER A 202 -39.24 -24.13 -14.55
CA SER A 202 -38.08 -23.87 -15.42
C SER A 202 -37.98 -24.75 -16.68
N GLN A 203 -38.88 -25.73 -16.86
CA GLN A 203 -38.84 -26.68 -17.99
C GLN A 203 -39.46 -26.15 -19.29
N LEU A 204 -40.26 -25.09 -19.22
CA LEU A 204 -41.14 -24.66 -20.30
C LEU A 204 -40.40 -24.17 -21.56
N ASP A 205 -39.12 -23.79 -21.45
CA ASP A 205 -38.29 -23.20 -22.53
C ASP A 205 -37.15 -24.11 -23.07
N ALA A 206 -37.14 -25.41 -22.78
CA ALA A 206 -35.94 -26.27 -22.95
C ALA A 206 -35.68 -26.82 -24.38
N THR A 207 -36.42 -26.41 -25.41
CA THR A 207 -36.52 -27.17 -26.68
C THR A 207 -35.61 -26.70 -27.82
N THR A 208 -35.10 -25.46 -27.82
CA THR A 208 -34.30 -24.93 -28.93
C THR A 208 -32.78 -25.11 -28.71
N LEU A 209 -32.16 -25.98 -29.52
CA LEU A 209 -30.71 -26.19 -29.57
C LEU A 209 -30.15 -25.54 -30.84
N ASP A 210 -29.42 -24.43 -30.69
CA ASP A 210 -28.66 -23.81 -31.78
C ASP A 210 -27.19 -24.24 -31.73
N SER A 211 -26.52 -24.23 -32.89
CA SER A 211 -25.09 -24.48 -33.07
C SER A 211 -24.20 -23.65 -32.13
N ASN A 212 -24.58 -22.40 -31.88
CA ASN A 212 -23.90 -21.49 -30.95
C ASN A 212 -23.98 -21.97 -29.48
N ILE A 213 -25.09 -22.62 -29.08
CA ILE A 213 -25.28 -23.14 -27.73
C ILE A 213 -24.37 -24.36 -27.51
N ILE A 214 -24.24 -25.23 -28.50
CA ILE A 214 -23.36 -26.41 -28.45
C ILE A 214 -21.90 -25.95 -28.25
N TYR A 215 -21.42 -25.06 -29.13
CA TYR A 215 -20.06 -24.52 -29.06
C TYR A 215 -19.78 -23.80 -27.73
N SER A 216 -20.77 -23.03 -27.24
CA SER A 216 -20.62 -22.31 -25.97
C SER A 216 -20.64 -23.25 -24.77
N THR A 217 -21.41 -24.34 -24.82
CA THR A 217 -21.50 -25.36 -23.76
C THR A 217 -20.21 -26.15 -23.61
N GLU A 218 -19.55 -26.51 -24.71
CA GLU A 218 -18.23 -27.15 -24.67
C GLU A 218 -17.19 -26.28 -23.97
N ARG A 219 -17.31 -24.94 -24.09
CA ARG A 219 -16.44 -23.96 -23.43
C ARG A 219 -16.81 -23.66 -21.97
N ILE A 220 -18.02 -24.02 -21.52
CA ILE A 220 -18.38 -23.95 -20.09
C ILE A 220 -17.47 -24.90 -19.32
N LEU A 221 -16.77 -24.35 -18.32
CA LEU A 221 -15.92 -25.15 -17.44
C LEU A 221 -15.00 -26.09 -18.23
N ALA A 222 -14.39 -25.60 -19.32
CA ALA A 222 -13.61 -26.38 -20.28
C ALA A 222 -12.44 -27.18 -19.67
N THR A 223 -12.11 -26.95 -18.40
CA THR A 223 -11.10 -27.68 -17.63
C THR A 223 -11.62 -28.97 -16.99
N LEU A 224 -12.93 -29.21 -17.02
CA LEU A 224 -13.57 -30.35 -16.38
C LEU A 224 -14.08 -31.36 -17.40
N ASP A 225 -14.08 -32.63 -16.99
CA ASP A 225 -14.75 -33.71 -17.70
C ASP A 225 -16.27 -33.53 -17.67
N ASP A 226 -16.99 -34.01 -18.68
CA ASP A 226 -18.43 -33.78 -18.81
C ASP A 226 -19.24 -34.26 -17.59
N ASP A 227 -18.88 -35.40 -16.98
CA ASP A 227 -19.55 -35.87 -15.76
C ASP A 227 -19.28 -34.94 -14.56
N LYS A 228 -18.08 -34.36 -14.44
CA LYS A 228 -17.78 -33.36 -13.39
C LYS A 228 -18.51 -32.04 -13.66
N LYS A 229 -18.64 -31.63 -14.93
CA LYS A 229 -19.44 -30.45 -15.31
C LYS A 229 -20.90 -30.62 -14.88
N VAL A 230 -21.50 -31.79 -15.16
CA VAL A 230 -22.88 -32.10 -14.76
C VAL A 230 -23.04 -32.02 -13.24
N LYS A 231 -22.12 -32.60 -12.46
CA LYS A 231 -22.17 -32.56 -10.99
C LYS A 231 -22.04 -31.14 -10.45
N MET A 232 -21.06 -30.38 -10.94
CA MET A 232 -20.86 -28.99 -10.51
C MET A 232 -22.06 -28.12 -10.86
N LEU A 233 -22.59 -28.20 -12.09
CA LEU A 233 -23.78 -27.44 -12.48
C LEU A 233 -24.99 -27.84 -11.64
N SER A 234 -25.19 -29.13 -11.39
CA SER A 234 -26.30 -29.62 -10.56
C SER A 234 -26.24 -29.09 -9.13
N LEU A 235 -25.03 -29.08 -8.54
CA LEU A 235 -24.79 -28.48 -7.24
C LEU A 235 -25.06 -26.97 -7.23
N MET A 236 -24.55 -26.23 -8.22
CA MET A 236 -24.75 -24.78 -8.33
C MET A 236 -26.24 -24.42 -8.36
N ILE A 237 -27.03 -25.19 -9.12
CA ILE A 237 -28.48 -25.03 -9.22
C ILE A 237 -29.14 -25.32 -7.89
N CYS A 238 -28.78 -26.45 -7.27
CA CYS A 238 -29.35 -26.87 -6.00
C CYS A 238 -29.19 -25.79 -4.93
N ARG A 239 -27.97 -25.29 -4.70
CA ARG A 239 -27.76 -24.24 -3.69
C ARG A 239 -28.36 -22.91 -4.07
N PHE A 240 -28.40 -22.57 -5.37
CA PHE A 240 -29.08 -21.36 -5.82
C PHE A 240 -30.56 -21.40 -5.45
N ILE A 241 -31.26 -22.50 -5.76
CA ILE A 241 -32.67 -22.70 -5.41
C ILE A 241 -32.86 -22.67 -3.88
N GLU A 242 -32.03 -23.38 -3.12
CA GLU A 242 -32.08 -23.34 -1.64
C GLU A 242 -31.93 -21.91 -1.10
N THR A 243 -31.06 -21.10 -1.72
CA THR A 243 -30.83 -19.70 -1.31
C THR A 243 -32.00 -18.80 -1.72
N THR A 244 -32.58 -18.99 -2.91
CA THR A 244 -33.79 -18.27 -3.36
C THR A 244 -34.99 -18.57 -2.46
N LEU A 245 -35.13 -19.84 -2.04
CA LEU A 245 -36.15 -20.30 -1.10
C LEU A 245 -35.83 -19.94 0.36
N SER A 246 -34.70 -19.30 0.64
CA SER A 246 -34.22 -18.95 1.99
C SER A 246 -34.02 -20.15 2.93
N LEU A 247 -33.83 -21.35 2.37
CA LEU A 247 -33.39 -22.56 3.10
C LEU A 247 -31.89 -22.50 3.43
N ARG A 248 -31.12 -21.74 2.65
CA ARG A 248 -29.69 -21.50 2.82
C ARG A 248 -29.41 -20.00 2.93
N GLN A 249 -28.46 -19.63 3.79
CA GLN A 249 -27.99 -18.24 3.89
C GLN A 249 -27.18 -17.83 2.66
N GLU A 250 -27.28 -16.56 2.28
CA GLU A 250 -26.48 -16.01 1.19
C GLU A 250 -25.00 -15.90 1.57
N ASP A 251 -24.11 -16.17 0.62
CA ASP A 251 -22.68 -16.02 0.83
C ASP A 251 -22.27 -14.54 0.79
N ASP A 252 -21.55 -14.08 1.82
CA ASP A 252 -21.03 -12.71 1.87
C ASP A 252 -19.78 -12.55 1.01
N ARG A 253 -19.90 -11.76 -0.07
CA ARG A 253 -18.81 -11.44 -1.00
C ARG A 253 -17.62 -10.75 -0.33
N ASP A 254 -17.84 -9.97 0.72
CA ASP A 254 -16.80 -9.16 1.37
C ASP A 254 -16.08 -9.89 2.50
N CYS A 255 -16.52 -11.11 2.81
CA CYS A 255 -15.79 -12.04 3.64
C CYS A 255 -14.39 -12.31 3.07
N LEU A 256 -13.38 -12.24 3.96
CA LEU A 256 -11.97 -12.44 3.62
C LEU A 256 -11.69 -13.81 3.00
N SER A 257 -12.50 -14.83 3.31
CA SER A 257 -12.47 -16.18 2.73
C SER A 257 -12.58 -16.17 1.20
N PHE A 258 -13.32 -15.22 0.64
CA PHE A 258 -13.49 -15.07 -0.82
C PHE A 258 -12.55 -14.01 -1.41
N LYS A 259 -11.60 -13.50 -0.63
CA LYS A 259 -10.57 -12.57 -1.10
C LYS A 259 -9.23 -13.29 -1.19
N CYS A 260 -8.43 -12.91 -2.19
CA CYS A 260 -7.04 -13.30 -2.34
C CYS A 260 -6.17 -12.06 -2.52
N VAL A 261 -4.93 -12.17 -2.08
CA VAL A 261 -3.88 -11.18 -2.30
C VAL A 261 -3.00 -11.65 -3.44
N HIS A 262 -2.99 -10.88 -4.52
CA HIS A 262 -1.94 -11.01 -5.52
C HIS A 262 -0.69 -10.32 -4.99
N THR A 263 0.31 -11.15 -4.67
CA THR A 263 1.59 -10.66 -4.19
C THR A 263 2.39 -10.05 -5.36
N PRO A 264 3.40 -9.22 -5.06
CA PRO A 264 4.33 -8.71 -6.07
C PRO A 264 4.94 -9.81 -6.96
N THR A 265 5.28 -10.95 -6.35
CA THR A 265 5.69 -12.17 -7.04
C THR A 265 4.66 -12.64 -8.06
N ASP A 266 3.38 -12.74 -7.67
CA ASP A 266 2.33 -13.24 -8.55
C ASP A 266 2.07 -12.32 -9.74
N ILE A 267 2.15 -11.01 -9.52
CA ILE A 267 1.98 -10.00 -10.59
C ILE A 267 3.09 -10.17 -11.63
N VAL A 268 4.34 -10.23 -11.19
CA VAL A 268 5.52 -10.38 -12.06
C VAL A 268 5.45 -11.72 -12.80
N ARG A 269 5.19 -12.81 -12.08
CA ARG A 269 5.07 -14.16 -12.63
C ARG A 269 4.02 -14.24 -13.74
N ARG A 270 2.80 -13.75 -13.50
CA ARG A 270 1.73 -13.78 -14.51
C ARG A 270 2.07 -12.99 -15.77
N CYS A 271 2.75 -11.85 -15.61
CA CYS A 271 3.25 -11.07 -16.75
C CYS A 271 4.28 -11.85 -17.58
N ILE A 272 5.20 -12.56 -16.92
CA ILE A 272 6.19 -13.41 -17.57
C ILE A 272 5.52 -14.58 -18.29
N GLU A 273 4.68 -15.34 -17.59
CA GLU A 273 3.94 -16.48 -18.14
C GLU A 273 3.13 -16.10 -19.38
N LYS A 274 2.41 -14.98 -19.35
CA LYS A 274 1.60 -14.52 -20.48
C LYS A 274 2.45 -14.21 -21.71
N ARG A 275 3.60 -13.55 -21.52
CA ARG A 275 4.51 -13.20 -22.62
C ARG A 275 5.19 -14.45 -23.19
N ILE A 276 5.62 -15.38 -22.34
CA ILE A 276 6.24 -16.62 -22.78
C ILE A 276 5.24 -17.53 -23.49
N ASN A 277 4.00 -17.64 -23.00
CA ASN A 277 2.94 -18.37 -23.69
C ASN A 277 2.64 -17.76 -25.07
N LYS A 278 2.66 -16.43 -25.20
CA LYS A 278 2.51 -15.75 -26.51
C LYS A 278 3.68 -16.07 -27.45
N LEU A 279 4.91 -16.10 -26.93
CA LEU A 279 6.08 -16.52 -27.71
C LEU A 279 5.95 -17.97 -28.20
N ASN A 280 5.50 -18.88 -27.33
CA ASN A 280 5.30 -20.28 -27.69
C ASN A 280 4.26 -20.41 -28.81
N GLN A 281 3.14 -19.68 -28.72
CA GLN A 281 2.10 -19.65 -29.76
C GLN A 281 2.60 -19.07 -31.11
N GLN A 282 3.43 -18.02 -31.09
CA GLN A 282 3.99 -17.42 -32.30
C GLN A 282 5.01 -18.33 -33.00
N LYS A 283 5.76 -19.13 -32.24
CA LYS A 283 6.73 -20.11 -32.78
C LYS A 283 6.08 -21.32 -33.42
N ILE A 284 5.02 -21.85 -32.80
CA ILE A 284 4.20 -22.92 -33.41
C ILE A 284 3.74 -22.52 -34.82
N ARG A 285 3.53 -21.21 -35.07
CA ARG A 285 3.12 -20.69 -36.38
C ARG A 285 4.26 -20.38 -37.35
N SER A 286 5.49 -20.18 -36.88
CA SER A 286 6.58 -19.64 -37.72
C SER A 286 7.72 -20.60 -38.03
N ASN A 287 7.71 -21.84 -37.51
CA ASN A 287 8.74 -22.86 -37.78
C ASN A 287 10.20 -22.37 -37.64
N SER A 288 10.45 -21.30 -36.89
CA SER A 288 11.75 -20.67 -36.76
C SER A 288 12.55 -21.35 -35.64
N LYS A 289 13.32 -22.36 -36.02
CA LYS A 289 13.99 -23.36 -35.14
C LYS A 289 15.28 -22.87 -34.45
N GLN A 290 15.57 -21.57 -34.40
CA GLN A 290 16.91 -21.09 -33.99
C GLN A 290 16.97 -20.59 -32.54
N LYS A 291 17.88 -21.17 -31.75
CA LYS A 291 18.20 -20.77 -30.36
C LYS A 291 18.46 -19.26 -30.19
N ALA A 292 19.07 -18.62 -31.18
CA ALA A 292 19.33 -17.18 -31.19
C ALA A 292 18.05 -16.32 -31.15
N VAL A 293 16.99 -16.73 -31.85
CA VAL A 293 15.69 -16.04 -31.88
C VAL A 293 14.98 -16.16 -30.53
N ILE A 294 15.21 -17.26 -29.82
CA ILE A 294 14.64 -17.48 -28.48
C ILE A 294 15.32 -16.57 -27.46
N VAL A 295 16.64 -16.50 -27.51
CA VAL A 295 17.42 -15.62 -26.63
C VAL A 295 17.09 -14.15 -26.90
N SER A 296 16.94 -13.73 -28.17
CA SER A 296 16.54 -12.36 -28.49
C SER A 296 15.13 -12.03 -28.00
N ALA A 297 14.18 -12.96 -28.14
CA ALA A 297 12.82 -12.80 -27.63
C ALA A 297 12.77 -12.74 -26.09
N LEU A 298 13.55 -13.58 -25.39
CA LEU A 298 13.64 -13.54 -23.92
C LEU A 298 14.29 -12.24 -23.42
N ASN A 299 15.32 -11.75 -24.11
CA ASN A 299 15.90 -10.44 -23.84
C ASN A 299 14.91 -9.31 -24.07
N GLN A 300 14.04 -9.39 -25.09
CA GLN A 300 12.97 -8.41 -25.28
C GLN A 300 11.94 -8.46 -24.14
N ILE A 301 11.51 -9.66 -23.71
CA ILE A 301 10.62 -9.80 -22.54
C ILE A 301 11.27 -9.19 -21.29
N SER A 302 12.57 -9.41 -21.09
CA SER A 302 13.33 -8.83 -19.98
C SER A 302 13.29 -7.29 -20.02
N LYS A 303 13.55 -6.67 -21.18
CA LYS A 303 13.45 -5.22 -21.37
C LYS A 303 12.03 -4.70 -21.10
N ASP A 304 11.01 -5.41 -21.57
CA ASP A 304 9.60 -5.06 -21.34
C ASP A 304 9.20 -5.15 -19.86
N ILE A 305 9.82 -6.03 -19.09
CA ILE A 305 9.57 -6.14 -17.64
C ILE A 305 10.32 -5.04 -16.90
N GLN A 306 11.58 -4.78 -17.27
CA GLN A 306 12.34 -3.66 -16.71
C GLN A 306 11.62 -2.33 -16.96
N SER A 307 11.03 -2.13 -18.15
CA SER A 307 10.23 -0.93 -18.44
C SER A 307 8.96 -0.86 -17.58
N ASN A 308 8.28 -1.99 -17.33
CA ASN A 308 7.16 -2.04 -16.39
C ASN A 308 7.58 -1.59 -14.97
N PHE A 309 8.76 -2.00 -14.48
CA PHE A 309 9.29 -1.53 -13.19
C PHE A 309 9.68 -0.05 -13.21
N LYS A 310 10.20 0.47 -14.33
CA LYS A 310 10.56 1.90 -14.45
C LYS A 310 9.32 2.80 -14.46
N ILE A 311 8.39 2.53 -15.39
CA ILE A 311 7.18 3.31 -15.65
C ILE A 311 6.11 3.04 -14.57
N GLY A 312 6.13 1.85 -13.96
CA GLY A 312 5.17 1.42 -12.95
C GLY A 312 3.85 0.90 -13.52
N ILE A 313 3.71 0.83 -14.85
CA ILE A 313 2.51 0.33 -15.53
C ILE A 313 2.69 -1.17 -15.79
N TRP A 314 1.72 -1.96 -15.34
CA TRP A 314 1.72 -3.41 -15.51
C TRP A 314 0.58 -3.81 -16.45
N GLU A 315 0.84 -3.77 -17.76
CA GLU A 315 -0.16 -4.14 -18.75
C GLU A 315 -0.41 -5.65 -18.78
N GLY A 316 -1.68 -6.05 -18.73
CA GLY A 316 -2.09 -7.40 -19.07
C GLY A 316 -1.90 -8.48 -18.01
N TYR A 317 -1.61 -8.16 -16.74
CA TYR A 317 -1.68 -9.14 -15.64
C TYR A 317 -3.13 -9.58 -15.32
N THR A 318 -4.14 -8.84 -15.81
CA THR A 318 -5.56 -9.20 -15.86
C THR A 318 -6.23 -8.74 -17.15
N GLN A 319 -7.32 -9.40 -17.55
CA GLN A 319 -8.21 -8.93 -18.62
C GLN A 319 -9.03 -7.74 -18.10
N GLY A 320 -8.99 -6.59 -18.80
CA GLY A 320 -9.86 -5.44 -18.53
C GLY A 320 -9.34 -4.38 -17.55
N ASP A 321 -8.17 -4.54 -16.93
CA ASP A 321 -7.62 -3.50 -16.05
C ASP A 321 -6.85 -2.43 -16.84
N ASN A 322 -7.32 -1.18 -16.72
CA ASN A 322 -6.65 0.01 -17.24
C ASN A 322 -5.31 0.24 -16.54
N LYS A 323 -4.38 0.89 -17.25
CA LYS A 323 -3.04 1.31 -16.83
C LYS A 323 -3.05 1.89 -15.40
N ARG A 324 -2.67 1.09 -14.40
CA ARG A 324 -2.52 1.55 -13.00
C ARG A 324 -1.08 1.41 -12.54
N THR A 325 -0.61 2.45 -11.86
CA THR A 325 0.70 2.49 -11.21
C THR A 325 0.66 1.75 -9.87
N ILE A 326 0.93 0.45 -9.92
CA ILE A 326 1.00 -0.43 -8.74
C ILE A 326 2.38 -0.34 -8.05
N PHE A 327 3.32 0.39 -8.66
CA PHE A 327 4.69 0.53 -8.19
C PHE A 327 4.95 1.96 -7.68
N GLN A 328 5.15 2.10 -6.37
CA GLN A 328 5.23 3.38 -5.68
C GLN A 328 6.62 3.60 -5.08
N VAL A 329 7.05 4.87 -4.93
CA VAL A 329 8.31 5.18 -4.23
C VAL A 329 8.15 4.84 -2.75
N LEU A 330 9.11 4.11 -2.18
CA LEU A 330 9.10 3.74 -0.77
C LEU A 330 9.09 5.01 0.08
N SER A 331 8.06 5.17 0.91
CA SER A 331 7.99 6.29 1.85
C SER A 331 9.10 6.19 2.89
N SER A 332 10.10 7.07 2.76
CA SER A 332 11.26 7.16 3.66
C SER A 332 11.06 8.15 4.80
N LYS A 333 9.79 8.45 5.18
CA LYS A 333 9.50 9.24 6.37
C LYS A 333 10.03 8.54 7.61
N SER A 334 9.98 7.22 7.59
CA SER A 334 10.33 6.39 8.71
C SER A 334 10.54 4.93 8.43
N ILE A 335 11.19 4.22 9.37
CA ILE A 335 11.27 2.77 9.28
C ILE A 335 9.88 2.17 9.46
N LEU A 336 9.09 2.63 10.45
CA LEU A 336 7.69 2.20 10.61
C LEU A 336 6.80 2.41 9.37
N ASP A 337 6.80 3.60 8.76
CA ASP A 337 6.01 3.94 7.55
C ASP A 337 6.50 3.14 6.35
N SER A 338 7.80 2.95 6.21
CA SER A 338 8.35 2.05 5.20
C SER A 338 7.94 0.58 5.44
N LEU A 339 7.92 0.10 6.69
CA LEU A 339 7.44 -1.25 7.04
C LEU A 339 5.95 -1.41 6.75
N PHE A 340 5.13 -0.43 7.13
CA PHE A 340 3.70 -0.39 6.78
C PHE A 340 3.50 -0.37 5.27
N HIS A 341 4.31 0.40 4.54
CA HIS A 341 4.21 0.48 3.09
C HIS A 341 4.48 -0.86 2.41
N VAL A 342 5.42 -1.66 2.91
CA VAL A 342 5.68 -3.03 2.41
C VAL A 342 4.56 -4.00 2.78
N ARG A 343 3.87 -3.79 3.90
CA ARG A 343 2.73 -4.63 4.37
C ARG A 343 1.36 -4.17 3.88
N ARG A 344 1.31 -3.19 2.98
CA ARG A 344 0.07 -2.60 2.48
C ARG A 344 -0.54 -3.45 1.37
N VAL A 345 -1.86 -3.60 1.46
CA VAL A 345 -2.73 -4.29 0.52
C VAL A 345 -3.76 -3.30 -0.01
N GLU A 346 -3.93 -3.24 -1.32
CA GLU A 346 -4.86 -2.32 -1.97
C GLU A 346 -5.98 -3.06 -2.69
N ILE A 347 -7.20 -2.55 -2.58
CA ILE A 347 -8.32 -3.06 -3.37
C ILE A 347 -8.12 -2.68 -4.84
N SER A 348 -8.26 -3.64 -5.74
CA SER A 348 -8.03 -3.43 -7.18
C SER A 348 -9.05 -2.51 -7.88
N SER A 349 -10.05 -1.94 -7.21
CA SER A 349 -11.11 -1.09 -7.79
C SER A 349 -11.52 0.07 -6.86
N LYS A 350 -10.56 0.79 -6.28
CA LYS A 350 -10.80 1.82 -5.25
C LYS A 350 -11.86 2.88 -5.62
N GLU A 351 -11.84 3.36 -6.86
CA GLU A 351 -12.76 4.41 -7.36
C GLU A 351 -14.22 3.95 -7.43
N ARG A 352 -14.46 2.64 -7.60
CA ARG A 352 -15.80 2.04 -7.68
C ARG A 352 -16.18 1.29 -6.40
N ALA A 353 -15.35 1.35 -5.35
CA ALA A 353 -15.60 0.63 -4.11
C ALA A 353 -16.73 1.29 -3.34
N SER A 354 -17.80 0.52 -3.12
CA SER A 354 -18.96 0.94 -2.32
C SER A 354 -18.58 1.20 -0.86
N ALA A 355 -19.46 1.89 -0.12
CA ALA A 355 -19.27 2.13 1.32
C ALA A 355 -19.13 0.82 2.11
N ILE A 356 -19.89 -0.22 1.75
CA ILE A 356 -19.86 -1.55 2.39
C ILE A 356 -18.47 -2.19 2.25
N MET A 357 -17.87 -2.14 1.05
CA MET A 357 -16.55 -2.71 0.79
C MET A 357 -15.43 -2.02 1.61
N ARG A 358 -15.67 -0.77 2.03
CA ARG A 358 -14.73 0.03 2.84
C ARG A 358 -14.88 -0.23 4.34
N GLN A 359 -15.96 -0.86 4.78
CA GLN A 359 -16.15 -1.21 6.19
C GLN A 359 -15.26 -2.38 6.58
N ILE A 360 -14.90 -2.41 7.87
CA ILE A 360 -14.12 -3.52 8.43
C ILE A 360 -15.04 -4.71 8.58
N HIS A 361 -14.73 -5.79 7.88
CA HIS A 361 -15.47 -7.04 8.00
C HIS A 361 -14.91 -7.88 9.17
N PRO A 362 -15.72 -8.52 10.04
CA PRO A 362 -15.24 -9.27 11.20
C PRO A 362 -14.21 -10.36 10.89
N THR A 363 -14.28 -10.99 9.71
CA THR A 363 -13.32 -12.02 9.29
C THR A 363 -11.92 -11.49 9.01
N GLN A 364 -11.75 -10.16 8.98
CA GLN A 364 -10.44 -9.51 8.87
C GLN A 364 -9.64 -9.55 10.18
N LEU A 365 -10.30 -9.84 11.31
CA LEU A 365 -9.69 -9.83 12.63
C LEU A 365 -8.50 -10.80 12.71
N GLY A 366 -7.33 -10.27 13.06
CA GLY A 366 -6.09 -11.03 13.17
C GLY A 366 -5.30 -11.16 11.87
N TYR A 367 -5.88 -10.82 10.72
CA TYR A 367 -5.20 -10.84 9.41
C TYR A 367 -4.86 -9.44 8.90
N ILE A 368 -5.80 -8.51 9.06
CA ILE A 368 -5.66 -7.11 8.67
C ILE A 368 -5.76 -6.26 9.93
N CYS A 369 -4.97 -5.19 10.00
CA CYS A 369 -5.07 -4.22 11.08
C CYS A 369 -6.42 -3.50 10.99
N PRO A 370 -7.30 -3.58 12.01
CA PRO A 370 -8.59 -2.90 11.98
C PRO A 370 -8.44 -1.38 12.12
N TYR A 371 -7.36 -0.93 12.74
CA TYR A 371 -7.14 0.49 12.94
C TYR A 371 -6.45 1.10 11.72
N GLU A 372 -5.28 0.61 11.34
CA GLU A 372 -4.44 1.26 10.33
C GLU A 372 -5.12 1.30 8.95
N THR A 373 -5.59 2.49 8.59
CA THR A 373 -6.12 2.87 7.28
C THR A 373 -5.90 4.37 7.14
N PRO A 374 -5.55 4.86 5.93
CA PRO A 374 -5.50 6.29 5.69
C PRO A 374 -6.87 6.94 5.93
N GLU A 375 -6.85 8.18 6.38
CA GLU A 375 -8.02 9.07 6.40
C GLU A 375 -8.26 9.64 5.00
N GLY A 376 -9.51 9.92 4.65
CA GLY A 376 -9.89 10.53 3.37
C GLY A 376 -10.39 9.52 2.33
N PRO A 377 -10.21 9.78 1.01
CA PRO A 377 -10.88 9.02 -0.05
C PRO A 377 -10.40 7.57 -0.16
N ASP A 378 -9.26 7.23 0.43
CA ASP A 378 -8.69 5.88 0.43
C ASP A 378 -9.09 5.05 1.67
N VAL A 379 -9.92 5.60 2.58
CA VAL A 379 -10.35 4.89 3.79
C VAL A 379 -11.02 3.56 3.44
N GLY A 380 -10.57 2.48 4.08
CA GLY A 380 -11.05 1.11 3.86
C GLY A 380 -10.62 0.46 2.54
N ALA A 381 -10.13 1.25 1.57
CA ALA A 381 -9.61 0.77 0.29
C ALA A 381 -8.13 0.39 0.35
N ILE A 382 -7.38 1.02 1.26
CA ILE A 382 -6.01 0.67 1.61
C ILE A 382 -6.03 -0.01 2.97
N LYS A 383 -5.53 -1.24 3.02
CA LYS A 383 -5.48 -2.10 4.22
C LYS A 383 -4.04 -2.47 4.52
N TYR A 384 -3.75 -2.87 5.76
CA TYR A 384 -2.40 -3.29 6.18
C TYR A 384 -2.46 -4.65 6.86
N LEU A 385 -1.56 -5.56 6.50
CA LEU A 385 -1.46 -6.87 7.13
C LEU A 385 -1.07 -6.73 8.61
N SER A 386 -1.77 -7.45 9.48
CA SER A 386 -1.45 -7.56 10.92
C SER A 386 -0.03 -8.09 11.12
N SER A 387 0.58 -7.90 12.29
CA SER A 387 1.98 -8.32 12.54
C SER A 387 2.22 -9.82 12.30
N THR A 388 1.27 -10.67 12.68
CA THR A 388 1.37 -12.13 12.60
C THR A 388 0.87 -12.69 11.27
N CYS A 389 0.21 -11.90 10.43
CA CYS A 389 -0.33 -12.38 9.17
C CYS A 389 0.78 -12.65 8.13
N THR A 390 0.61 -13.77 7.43
CA THR A 390 1.40 -14.25 6.31
C THR A 390 0.48 -14.58 5.13
N ILE A 391 1.03 -14.51 3.92
CA ILE A 391 0.29 -14.86 2.70
C ILE A 391 0.71 -16.25 2.25
N THR A 392 -0.27 -17.11 1.94
CA THR A 392 0.00 -18.51 1.60
C THR A 392 0.74 -18.64 0.25
N PRO A 393 1.75 -19.52 0.15
CA PRO A 393 2.28 -19.99 -1.13
C PRO A 393 1.29 -20.95 -1.81
N TYR A 394 1.60 -21.33 -3.05
CA TYR A 394 0.85 -22.36 -3.77
C TYR A 394 1.32 -23.75 -3.35
N VAL A 395 0.37 -24.66 -3.13
CA VAL A 395 0.62 -26.09 -2.95
C VAL A 395 -0.12 -26.84 -4.06
N ASP A 396 0.54 -27.82 -4.67
CA ASP A 396 -0.06 -28.61 -5.74
C ASP A 396 -1.26 -29.42 -5.19
N PRO A 397 -2.46 -29.31 -5.78
CA PRO A 397 -3.60 -30.15 -5.42
C PRO A 397 -3.29 -31.65 -5.52
N ASP A 398 -2.44 -32.05 -6.46
CA ASP A 398 -2.13 -33.46 -6.70
C ASP A 398 -1.33 -34.06 -5.54
N ASP A 399 -0.46 -33.27 -4.88
CA ASP A 399 0.24 -33.69 -3.66
C ASP A 399 -0.74 -34.04 -2.54
N VAL A 400 -1.82 -33.26 -2.42
CA VAL A 400 -2.87 -33.51 -1.42
C VAL A 400 -3.66 -34.77 -1.76
N LEU A 401 -4.01 -34.96 -3.03
CA LEU A 401 -4.71 -36.16 -3.49
C LEU A 401 -3.87 -37.43 -3.27
N ASN A 402 -2.58 -37.38 -3.62
CA ASN A 402 -1.64 -38.47 -3.41
C ASN A 402 -1.50 -38.83 -1.93
N HIS A 403 -1.52 -37.83 -1.04
CA HIS A 403 -1.48 -38.06 0.39
C HIS A 403 -2.78 -38.69 0.94
N LEU A 404 -3.94 -38.25 0.45
CA LEU A 404 -5.23 -38.81 0.87
C LEU A 404 -5.42 -40.25 0.36
N GLY A 405 -4.78 -40.61 -0.76
CA GLY A 405 -4.83 -41.94 -1.33
C GLY A 405 -6.26 -42.36 -1.69
N VAL A 406 -6.63 -43.59 -1.32
CA VAL A 406 -7.99 -44.11 -1.58
C VAL A 406 -8.97 -43.50 -0.58
N LEU A 407 -9.88 -42.67 -1.08
CA LEU A 407 -10.90 -42.04 -0.27
C LEU A 407 -11.96 -43.07 0.18
N PRO A 408 -12.29 -43.15 1.48
CA PRO A 408 -13.35 -44.02 1.96
C PRO A 408 -14.70 -43.56 1.41
N GLN A 409 -15.60 -44.51 1.14
CA GLN A 409 -16.97 -44.15 0.74
C GLN A 409 -17.69 -43.44 1.89
N GLY A 410 -18.41 -42.37 1.56
CA GLY A 410 -19.23 -41.61 2.49
C GLY A 410 -20.18 -40.67 1.75
N ASN A 411 -20.96 -39.90 2.50
CA ASN A 411 -22.00 -39.02 1.94
C ASN A 411 -21.53 -37.57 1.77
N ASP A 412 -20.46 -37.16 2.45
CA ASP A 412 -20.00 -35.76 2.46
C ASP A 412 -19.25 -35.45 1.17
N ALA A 413 -19.48 -34.27 0.60
CA ALA A 413 -18.89 -33.88 -0.68
C ALA A 413 -17.51 -33.24 -0.50
N LEU A 414 -16.47 -33.83 -1.10
CA LEU A 414 -15.11 -33.31 -1.04
C LEU A 414 -14.85 -32.34 -2.20
N PHE A 415 -14.42 -31.13 -1.85
CA PHE A 415 -13.99 -30.09 -2.76
C PHE A 415 -12.51 -29.76 -2.54
N ILE A 416 -11.76 -29.67 -3.64
CA ILE A 416 -10.40 -29.11 -3.63
C ILE A 416 -10.40 -27.87 -4.53
N ASN A 417 -10.11 -26.70 -3.95
CA ASN A 417 -10.14 -25.41 -4.65
C ASN A 417 -11.48 -25.17 -5.40
N GLY A 418 -12.60 -25.52 -4.76
CA GLY A 418 -13.95 -25.37 -5.33
C GLY A 418 -14.33 -26.39 -6.40
N LEU A 419 -13.48 -27.37 -6.69
CA LEU A 419 -13.78 -28.48 -7.60
C LEU A 419 -14.24 -29.70 -6.83
N PHE A 420 -15.40 -30.24 -7.19
CA PHE A 420 -15.88 -31.50 -6.65
C PHE A 420 -14.98 -32.66 -7.10
N ILE A 421 -14.50 -33.44 -6.13
CA ILE A 421 -13.65 -34.61 -6.35
C ILE A 421 -14.46 -35.90 -6.16
N ALA A 422 -14.98 -36.13 -4.96
CA ALA A 422 -15.66 -37.36 -4.60
C ALA A 422 -16.58 -37.17 -3.39
N ARG A 423 -17.43 -38.16 -3.10
CA ARG A 423 -18.12 -38.25 -1.82
C ARG A 423 -17.34 -39.16 -0.87
N THR A 424 -17.14 -38.72 0.36
CA THR A 424 -16.30 -39.40 1.35
C THR A 424 -16.77 -39.10 2.78
N SER A 425 -16.01 -39.57 3.78
CA SER A 425 -16.26 -39.32 5.20
C SER A 425 -15.38 -38.19 5.70
N LYS A 426 -15.98 -37.18 6.36
CA LYS A 426 -15.27 -36.01 6.91
C LYS A 426 -14.11 -36.35 7.84
N ASP A 427 -14.27 -37.35 8.70
CA ASP A 427 -13.39 -37.56 9.85
C ASP A 427 -11.99 -38.00 9.42
N ASN A 428 -11.92 -38.88 8.43
CA ASN A 428 -10.64 -39.41 7.94
C ASN A 428 -9.84 -38.34 7.20
N VAL A 429 -10.51 -37.57 6.32
CA VAL A 429 -9.87 -36.52 5.52
C VAL A 429 -9.35 -35.39 6.41
N LEU A 430 -10.20 -34.86 7.31
CA LEU A 430 -9.81 -33.73 8.16
C LEU A 430 -8.73 -34.10 9.17
N ARG A 431 -8.81 -35.28 9.80
CA ARG A 431 -7.77 -35.74 10.74
C ARG A 431 -6.44 -35.95 10.04
N SER A 432 -6.44 -36.56 8.85
CA SER A 432 -5.22 -36.81 8.08
C SER A 432 -4.51 -35.50 7.73
N ILE A 433 -5.24 -34.54 7.13
CA ILE A 433 -4.68 -33.25 6.73
C ILE A 433 -4.19 -32.46 7.94
N LYS A 434 -4.98 -32.38 9.02
CA LYS A 434 -4.58 -31.66 10.25
C LYS A 434 -3.37 -32.30 10.92
N ALA A 435 -3.26 -33.62 10.93
CA ALA A 435 -2.09 -34.31 11.47
C ALA A 435 -0.82 -33.98 10.66
N TYR A 436 -0.91 -33.99 9.33
CA TYR A 436 0.22 -33.68 8.46
C TYR A 436 0.65 -32.21 8.55
N LYS A 437 -0.33 -31.30 8.65
CA LYS A 437 -0.11 -29.87 8.87
C LYS A 437 0.63 -29.60 10.19
N ARG A 438 0.27 -30.31 11.26
CA ARG A 438 0.90 -30.19 12.60
C ARG A 438 2.28 -30.82 12.70
N LYS A 439 2.65 -31.74 11.81
CA LYS A 439 4.04 -32.25 11.72
C LYS A 439 5.01 -31.23 11.11
N GLY A 440 4.50 -30.13 10.55
CA GLY A 440 5.32 -29.11 9.90
C GLY A 440 5.86 -29.52 8.53
N GLU A 441 5.17 -30.42 7.83
CA GLU A 441 5.53 -30.94 6.50
C GLU A 441 4.84 -30.14 5.37
N ALA A 442 4.74 -30.69 4.15
CA ALA A 442 4.33 -30.00 2.91
C ALA A 442 2.97 -29.25 2.94
N PHE A 443 2.16 -29.41 4.00
CA PHE A 443 0.80 -28.87 4.10
C PHE A 443 0.61 -27.77 5.16
N ILE A 444 1.68 -27.13 5.64
CA ILE A 444 1.59 -26.02 6.63
C ILE A 444 0.51 -24.99 6.24
N PHE A 445 0.40 -24.62 4.96
CA PHE A 445 -0.53 -23.60 4.47
C PHE A 445 -1.81 -24.17 3.84
N VAL A 446 -2.00 -25.48 3.81
CA VAL A 446 -3.25 -26.09 3.33
C VAL A 446 -4.32 -25.87 4.39
N SER A 447 -5.50 -25.38 3.98
CA SER A 447 -6.64 -25.31 4.89
C SER A 447 -7.66 -26.38 4.53
N ALA A 448 -8.31 -26.90 5.57
CA ALA A 448 -9.35 -27.90 5.44
C ALA A 448 -10.46 -27.59 6.44
N TYR A 449 -11.69 -27.40 5.96
CA TYR A 449 -12.85 -27.07 6.78
C TYR A 449 -14.09 -27.84 6.31
N TYR A 450 -15.07 -27.98 7.19
CA TYR A 450 -16.31 -28.73 6.93
C TYR A 450 -17.56 -27.85 7.00
N SER A 451 -18.15 -27.50 5.87
CA SER A 451 -19.33 -26.64 5.80
C SER A 451 -20.56 -27.26 6.46
N SER A 452 -21.52 -26.42 6.87
CA SER A 452 -22.87 -26.84 7.30
C SER A 452 -23.58 -27.68 6.26
N ASP A 453 -23.25 -27.44 4.99
CA ASP A 453 -23.85 -28.03 3.80
C ASP A 453 -23.41 -29.49 3.53
N LYS A 454 -22.75 -30.15 4.50
CA LYS A 454 -22.11 -31.48 4.41
C LYS A 454 -20.99 -31.54 3.35
N GLU A 455 -20.20 -30.48 3.30
CA GLU A 455 -19.14 -30.31 2.30
C GLU A 455 -17.78 -30.16 2.98
N ILE A 456 -16.81 -30.96 2.56
CA ILE A 456 -15.41 -30.87 2.99
C ILE A 456 -14.68 -30.01 1.97
N HIS A 457 -14.14 -28.87 2.40
CA HIS A 457 -13.42 -27.95 1.52
C HIS A 457 -11.94 -27.94 1.87
N ILE A 458 -11.10 -28.27 0.90
CA ILE A 458 -9.65 -28.15 0.99
C ILE A 458 -9.17 -27.04 0.06
N GLN A 459 -8.37 -26.13 0.59
CA GLN A 459 -7.80 -25.03 -0.18
C GLN A 459 -6.27 -25.12 -0.18
N THR A 460 -5.71 -25.17 -1.39
CA THR A 460 -4.25 -25.23 -1.63
C THR A 460 -3.75 -24.00 -2.38
N THR A 461 -4.64 -23.07 -2.75
CA THR A 461 -4.23 -21.92 -3.54
C THR A 461 -3.39 -20.92 -2.74
N ARG A 462 -2.64 -20.12 -3.50
CA ARG A 462 -1.81 -19.02 -3.02
C ARG A 462 -2.62 -17.76 -2.74
N GLY A 463 -2.03 -16.84 -1.99
CA GLY A 463 -2.62 -15.51 -1.81
C GLY A 463 -3.70 -15.46 -0.73
N ARG A 464 -3.91 -16.54 0.04
CA ARG A 464 -4.82 -16.54 1.19
C ARG A 464 -4.14 -15.90 2.39
N TYR A 465 -4.97 -15.33 3.26
CA TYR A 465 -4.52 -14.79 4.54
C TYR A 465 -4.38 -15.92 5.55
N SER A 466 -3.20 -16.06 6.16
CA SER A 466 -2.93 -17.07 7.18
C SER A 466 -2.19 -16.48 8.37
N ARG A 467 -2.46 -16.98 9.57
CA ARG A 467 -1.81 -16.55 10.82
C ARG A 467 -1.47 -17.74 11.72
N PRO A 468 -0.36 -17.67 12.47
CA PRO A 468 -0.01 -18.68 13.45
C PRO A 468 -0.92 -18.58 14.68
N LEU A 469 -1.44 -19.72 15.15
CA LEU A 469 -2.16 -19.86 16.42
C LEU A 469 -1.59 -21.02 17.23
N LEU A 470 -1.58 -20.87 18.56
CA LEU A 470 -1.20 -21.94 19.48
C LEU A 470 -2.36 -22.93 19.63
N ILE A 471 -2.02 -24.22 19.65
CA ILE A 471 -3.01 -25.28 19.82
C ILE A 471 -3.23 -25.51 21.32
N CYS A 472 -4.43 -25.24 21.81
CA CYS A 472 -4.81 -25.54 23.19
C CYS A 472 -5.42 -26.94 23.28
N THR A 473 -4.87 -27.79 24.15
CA THR A 473 -5.41 -29.12 24.47
C THR A 473 -6.01 -29.09 25.88
N ASN A 474 -7.27 -29.50 26.03
CA ASN A 474 -8.00 -29.57 27.31
C ASN A 474 -7.99 -28.26 28.11
N GLY A 475 -8.11 -27.11 27.44
CA GLY A 475 -8.15 -25.79 28.09
C GLY A 475 -6.79 -25.27 28.60
N SER A 476 -5.71 -26.04 28.44
CA SER A 476 -4.35 -25.61 28.76
C SER A 476 -3.63 -25.05 27.54
N THR A 477 -2.89 -23.95 27.74
CA THR A 477 -1.99 -23.42 26.70
C THR A 477 -0.67 -24.21 26.73
N PRO A 478 -0.10 -24.56 25.55
CA PRO A 478 1.14 -25.32 25.51
C PRO A 478 2.30 -24.50 26.08
N VAL A 479 3.05 -25.08 27.02
CA VAL A 479 4.27 -24.46 27.56
C VAL A 479 5.35 -24.54 26.49
N CYS A 480 5.67 -23.41 25.88
CA CYS A 480 6.65 -23.33 24.80
C CYS A 480 8.04 -23.01 25.37
N SER A 481 8.93 -24.00 25.44
CA SER A 481 10.36 -23.81 25.72
C SER A 481 11.20 -23.60 24.45
N ASN A 482 10.58 -23.72 23.28
CA ASN A 482 11.27 -23.70 21.97
C ASN A 482 11.75 -22.30 21.58
N THR A 483 12.92 -22.23 20.94
CA THR A 483 13.58 -20.96 20.58
C THR A 483 13.08 -20.32 19.29
N THR A 484 12.44 -21.09 18.38
CA THR A 484 11.94 -20.55 17.09
C THR A 484 10.53 -21.04 16.74
N VAL A 485 9.82 -20.27 15.89
CA VAL A 485 8.45 -20.62 15.46
C VAL A 485 8.40 -21.88 14.59
N ASP A 486 9.46 -22.16 13.83
CA ASP A 486 9.55 -23.39 13.04
C ASP A 486 9.67 -24.62 13.95
N ASP A 487 10.41 -24.50 15.05
CA ASP A 487 10.51 -25.57 16.06
C ASP A 487 9.17 -25.78 16.76
N MET A 488 8.40 -24.71 17.00
CA MET A 488 7.04 -24.79 17.54
C MET A 488 6.08 -25.49 16.57
N HIS A 489 6.22 -25.26 15.26
CA HIS A 489 5.45 -25.96 14.23
C HIS A 489 5.80 -27.44 14.20
N LYS A 490 7.09 -27.80 14.14
CA LYS A 490 7.55 -29.19 14.13
C LYS A 490 7.15 -29.95 15.39
N ALA A 491 7.12 -29.26 16.53
CA ALA A 491 6.63 -29.81 17.79
C ALA A 491 5.10 -29.96 17.85
N GLY A 492 4.36 -29.52 16.82
CA GLY A 492 2.90 -29.59 16.78
C GLY A 492 2.20 -28.67 17.78
N THR A 493 2.91 -27.68 18.34
CA THR A 493 2.35 -26.71 19.31
C THR A 493 1.67 -25.52 18.64
N LEU A 494 1.97 -25.29 17.37
CA LEU A 494 1.53 -24.15 16.59
C LEU A 494 0.95 -24.61 15.25
N GLU A 495 -0.15 -23.99 14.84
CA GLU A 495 -0.84 -24.26 13.57
C GLU A 495 -1.08 -22.96 12.79
N MET A 496 -0.81 -22.97 11.47
CA MET A 496 -1.20 -21.86 10.59
C MET A 496 -2.68 -21.97 10.24
N ILE A 497 -3.49 -21.02 10.67
CA ILE A 497 -4.93 -20.98 10.39
C ILE A 497 -5.21 -19.90 9.35
N ASP A 498 -6.06 -20.20 8.36
CA ASP A 498 -6.52 -19.23 7.38
C ASP A 498 -7.90 -18.66 7.71
N ALA A 499 -8.33 -17.67 6.92
CA ALA A 499 -9.58 -16.97 7.18
C ALA A 499 -10.83 -17.87 7.11
N THR A 500 -10.80 -18.94 6.30
CA THR A 500 -11.90 -19.92 6.19
C THR A 500 -11.90 -20.88 7.37
N GLU A 501 -10.77 -21.48 7.70
CA GLU A 501 -10.64 -22.42 8.83
C GLU A 501 -10.90 -21.76 10.18
N GLN A 502 -10.58 -20.45 10.30
CA GLN A 502 -10.90 -19.66 11.48
C GLN A 502 -12.39 -19.68 11.83
N MET A 503 -13.30 -19.79 10.85
CA MET A 503 -14.75 -19.82 11.11
C MET A 503 -15.19 -21.05 11.92
N GLN A 504 -14.36 -22.09 11.97
CA GLN A 504 -14.64 -23.34 12.70
C GLN A 504 -13.86 -23.46 13.99
N CYS A 505 -12.94 -22.54 14.24
CA CYS A 505 -12.06 -22.57 15.38
C CYS A 505 -12.66 -21.75 16.53
N PHE A 506 -12.72 -22.33 17.72
CA PHE A 506 -12.94 -21.57 18.95
C PHE A 506 -11.61 -20.96 19.38
N ILE A 507 -11.44 -19.66 19.14
CA ILE A 507 -10.21 -18.94 19.45
C ILE A 507 -10.43 -18.16 20.74
N ALA A 508 -9.73 -18.54 21.80
CA ALA A 508 -9.63 -17.72 23.00
C ALA A 508 -8.86 -16.44 22.65
N THR A 509 -9.50 -15.28 22.77
CA THR A 509 -8.88 -13.98 22.50
C THR A 509 -8.89 -13.13 23.77
N ALA A 510 -7.76 -12.47 24.04
CA ALA A 510 -7.75 -11.27 24.88
C ALA A 510 -7.94 -10.08 23.93
N HIS A 511 -9.04 -9.32 24.09
CA HIS A 511 -9.37 -8.20 23.23
C HIS A 511 -8.32 -7.09 23.35
N ASN A 512 -7.79 -6.55 22.25
CA ASN A 512 -6.75 -5.52 22.25
C ASN A 512 -7.16 -4.29 21.42
N THR A 513 -6.92 -3.08 21.94
CA THR A 513 -7.03 -1.80 21.22
C THR A 513 -5.63 -1.17 21.07
N MET A 514 -5.28 -0.63 19.89
CA MET A 514 -3.97 0.00 19.63
C MET A 514 -4.15 1.29 18.82
N SER A 515 -3.32 2.29 19.08
CA SER A 515 -3.43 3.63 18.51
C SER A 515 -2.59 3.85 17.22
N LYS A 516 -2.93 4.91 16.47
CA LYS A 516 -2.39 5.21 15.14
C LYS A 516 -1.24 6.22 15.14
N GLN A 517 -0.37 6.03 14.15
CA GLN A 517 0.51 6.97 13.44
C GLN A 517 1.33 7.99 14.23
N VAL A 518 2.64 7.92 14.02
CA VAL A 518 3.67 8.69 14.72
C VAL A 518 4.83 9.02 13.78
N ILE A 519 5.49 10.16 13.97
CA ILE A 519 6.73 10.54 13.26
C ILE A 519 7.95 9.96 13.93
N PRO A 520 8.96 9.50 13.20
CA PRO A 520 10.02 8.77 13.85
C PRO A 520 11.46 9.09 13.46
N LEU A 521 12.37 8.48 14.21
CA LEU A 521 13.81 8.56 14.11
C LEU A 521 14.34 7.38 13.30
N ALA A 522 14.51 7.58 12.01
CA ALA A 522 15.24 6.61 11.20
C ALA A 522 16.76 6.81 11.37
N LEU A 523 17.40 5.95 12.17
CA LEU A 523 18.85 5.94 12.42
C LEU A 523 19.67 5.90 11.10
N HIS A 524 19.13 5.26 10.06
CA HIS A 524 19.74 5.12 8.73
C HIS A 524 19.78 6.43 7.92
N ILE A 525 19.00 7.46 8.27
CA ILE A 525 18.99 8.73 7.53
C ILE A 525 20.28 9.52 7.76
N MET A 526 20.93 9.37 8.92
CA MET A 526 22.19 10.07 9.19
C MET A 526 23.31 9.66 8.22
N THR A 527 23.32 8.41 7.77
CA THR A 527 24.34 7.89 6.84
C THR A 527 23.93 8.02 5.36
N SER A 528 22.63 8.00 5.04
CA SER A 528 22.10 7.93 3.68
C SER A 528 21.70 9.28 3.05
N MET A 529 21.72 9.37 1.71
CA MET A 529 21.34 10.56 0.92
C MET A 529 19.82 10.61 0.67
N VAL A 530 19.00 10.55 1.72
CA VAL A 530 17.54 10.58 1.60
C VAL A 530 17.01 12.01 1.58
N SER A 531 16.26 12.36 0.54
CA SER A 531 15.65 13.68 0.38
C SER A 531 14.49 13.95 1.35
N ASP A 532 14.42 15.16 1.90
CA ASP A 532 13.29 15.71 2.68
C ASP A 532 12.97 14.91 3.97
N SER A 533 14.02 14.50 4.67
CA SER A 533 13.93 13.80 5.95
C SER A 533 14.00 14.78 7.13
N LYS A 534 13.27 14.48 8.21
CA LYS A 534 13.27 15.24 9.47
C LYS A 534 13.62 14.29 10.62
N ILE A 535 14.57 14.68 11.45
CA ILE A 535 15.07 13.90 12.58
C ILE A 535 14.96 14.76 13.85
N LEU A 536 14.54 14.19 14.97
CA LEU A 536 14.63 14.85 16.27
C LEU A 536 16.07 14.79 16.80
N THR A 537 16.58 15.90 17.33
CA THR A 537 17.94 15.94 17.91
C THR A 537 18.03 15.07 19.16
N TYR A 538 17.00 15.13 20.01
CA TYR A 538 16.93 14.44 21.29
C TYR A 538 15.68 13.57 21.37
N ALA A 539 15.65 12.48 20.59
CA ALA A 539 14.58 11.49 20.72
C ALA A 539 14.74 10.69 22.01
N GLN A 540 13.65 10.50 22.76
CA GLN A 540 13.65 9.77 24.02
C GLN A 540 12.87 8.46 23.88
N LYS A 541 13.27 7.44 24.65
CA LYS A 541 12.45 6.24 24.82
C LYS A 541 11.16 6.61 25.58
N PRO A 542 9.97 6.16 25.14
CA PRO A 542 8.74 6.43 25.87
C PRO A 542 8.76 5.70 27.22
N ILE A 543 8.19 6.34 28.24
CA ILE A 543 8.04 5.75 29.58
C ILE A 543 7.16 4.50 29.53
N CYS A 544 6.03 4.60 28.82
CA CYS A 544 5.13 3.47 28.58
C CYS A 544 5.48 2.86 27.22
N THR A 545 5.81 1.58 27.18
CA THR A 545 6.19 0.87 25.94
C THR A 545 5.28 -0.32 25.71
N THR A 546 5.10 -0.71 24.45
CA THR A 546 4.49 -2.02 24.12
C THR A 546 5.59 -3.00 23.74
N THR A 547 5.31 -4.30 23.85
CA THR A 547 6.23 -5.37 23.41
C THR A 547 6.74 -5.15 21.99
N ILE A 548 5.84 -4.83 21.06
CA ILE A 548 6.19 -4.54 19.65
C ILE A 548 7.10 -3.31 19.54
N SER A 549 6.80 -2.22 20.26
CA SER A 549 7.63 -1.01 20.24
C SER A 549 9.04 -1.27 20.81
N ASN A 550 9.15 -2.08 21.86
CA ASN A 550 10.44 -2.47 22.44
C ASN A 550 11.25 -3.41 21.53
N THR A 551 10.60 -4.19 20.67
CA THR A 551 11.30 -5.01 19.67
C THR A 551 11.85 -4.15 18.54
N ILE A 552 11.09 -3.15 18.08
CA ILE A 552 11.49 -2.27 16.97
C ILE A 552 12.56 -1.26 17.41
N LYS A 553 12.55 -0.83 18.68
CA LYS A 553 13.50 0.13 19.30
C LYS A 553 13.66 1.45 18.52
N GLU A 554 12.61 1.90 17.83
CA GLU A 554 12.59 3.18 17.13
C GLU A 554 11.78 4.19 17.95
N TYR A 555 12.44 5.27 18.40
CA TYR A 555 11.87 6.28 19.27
C TYR A 555 11.92 7.67 18.64
N ASN A 556 10.84 8.41 18.81
CA ASN A 556 10.16 9.13 17.76
C ASN A 556 9.49 10.40 18.31
N GLY A 557 9.78 10.68 19.58
CA GLY A 557 9.11 11.67 20.39
C GLY A 557 9.95 11.98 21.61
N VAL A 558 9.35 12.76 22.49
CA VAL A 558 9.96 13.21 23.73
C VAL A 558 8.93 13.04 24.85
N ASN A 559 9.38 12.61 26.03
CA ASN A 559 8.53 12.60 27.21
C ASN A 559 8.44 14.04 27.73
N VAL A 560 7.23 14.56 27.87
CA VAL A 560 6.98 15.95 28.27
C VAL A 560 6.18 16.00 29.55
N VAL A 561 6.50 16.96 30.42
CA VAL A 561 5.70 17.26 31.62
C VAL A 561 4.47 18.04 31.19
N ILE A 562 3.29 17.48 31.45
CA ILE A 562 2.00 18.02 31.04
C ILE A 562 1.21 18.49 32.25
N ALA A 563 0.54 19.63 32.10
CA ALA A 563 -0.56 20.05 32.97
C ALA A 563 -1.87 20.10 32.17
N VAL A 564 -2.94 19.51 32.72
CA VAL A 564 -4.29 19.59 32.13
C VAL A 564 -5.02 20.76 32.76
N LEU A 565 -5.03 21.90 32.07
CA LEU A 565 -5.55 23.16 32.59
C LEU A 565 -5.98 24.10 31.45
N SER A 566 -7.12 24.77 31.59
CA SER A 566 -7.46 25.91 30.75
C SER A 566 -6.69 27.14 31.23
N TYR A 567 -5.78 27.68 30.41
CA TYR A 567 -4.85 28.74 30.83
C TYR A 567 -4.68 29.79 29.73
N SER A 568 -4.63 31.08 30.09
CA SER A 568 -4.39 32.22 29.19
C SER A 568 -5.34 32.40 27.98
N GLY A 569 -6.30 31.51 27.74
CA GLY A 569 -7.22 31.55 26.61
C GLY A 569 -6.64 31.05 25.28
N TYR A 570 -5.31 31.00 25.13
CA TYR A 570 -4.63 30.53 23.91
C TYR A 570 -4.62 29.01 23.72
N ASN A 571 -5.28 28.25 24.61
CA ASN A 571 -5.40 26.80 24.53
C ASN A 571 -6.83 26.31 24.20
N GLN A 572 -7.65 27.14 23.54
CA GLN A 572 -8.96 26.74 23.05
C GLN A 572 -8.85 25.85 21.80
N GLU A 573 -9.83 24.96 21.59
CA GLU A 573 -9.98 24.15 20.36
C GLU A 573 -8.69 23.44 19.88
N ASP A 574 -8.18 22.48 20.68
CA ASP A 574 -6.99 21.67 20.37
C ASP A 574 -5.68 22.46 20.16
N SER A 575 -5.54 23.59 20.86
CA SER A 575 -4.29 24.33 20.91
C SER A 575 -3.49 24.06 22.20
N LEU A 576 -2.17 24.06 22.05
CA LEU A 576 -1.20 23.76 23.09
C LEU A 576 -0.46 25.02 23.52
N LEU A 577 -0.18 25.15 24.82
CA LEU A 577 0.76 26.14 25.34
C LEU A 577 2.08 25.46 25.62
N PHE A 578 3.16 26.01 25.08
CA PHE A 578 4.50 25.50 25.30
C PHE A 578 5.33 26.42 26.20
N ASN A 579 6.21 25.80 26.98
CA ASN A 579 7.23 26.50 27.74
C ASN A 579 8.41 26.92 26.87
N LYS A 580 8.62 28.23 26.74
CA LYS A 580 9.73 28.82 25.98
C LYS A 580 11.09 28.31 26.46
N SER A 581 11.32 28.29 27.77
CA SER A 581 12.59 27.84 28.34
C SER A 581 12.86 26.37 28.07
N SER A 582 11.83 25.53 27.98
CA SER A 582 12.00 24.12 27.57
C SER A 582 12.39 24.01 26.08
N ILE A 583 11.79 24.84 25.22
CA ILE A 583 12.17 24.92 23.79
C ILE A 583 13.62 25.40 23.63
N ASP A 584 14.02 26.44 24.36
CA ASP A 584 15.36 27.01 24.32
C ASP A 584 16.43 26.00 24.79
N ARG A 585 16.10 25.12 25.74
CA ARG A 585 16.95 23.98 26.15
C ARG A 585 17.03 22.86 25.11
N GLY A 586 16.20 22.88 24.07
CA GLY A 586 16.23 21.95 22.95
C GLY A 586 15.04 21.01 22.83
N LEU A 587 13.95 21.22 23.60
CA LEU A 587 12.72 20.41 23.51
C LEU A 587 12.18 20.39 22.08
N PHE A 588 12.02 19.19 21.51
CA PHE A 588 11.60 18.95 20.11
C PHE A 588 12.42 19.67 19.03
N SER A 589 13.65 20.08 19.35
CA SER A 589 14.59 20.55 18.33
C SER A 589 14.78 19.46 17.27
N SER A 590 14.79 19.87 16.00
CA SER A 590 14.86 18.94 14.89
C SER A 590 15.79 19.41 13.80
N ILE A 591 16.31 18.44 13.07
CA ILE A 591 17.18 18.64 11.91
C ILE A 591 16.43 18.13 10.69
N LYS A 592 16.32 18.98 9.67
CA LYS A 592 15.75 18.62 8.37
C LYS A 592 16.89 18.52 7.36
N TYR A 593 16.95 17.42 6.61
CA TYR A 593 17.90 17.26 5.51
C TYR A 593 17.21 17.46 4.17
N LYS A 594 17.84 18.24 3.30
CA LYS A 594 17.44 18.42 1.91
C LYS A 594 18.59 17.97 1.02
N VAL A 595 18.32 17.07 0.09
CA VAL A 595 19.29 16.61 -0.89
C VAL A 595 19.00 17.28 -2.23
N VAL A 596 20.02 17.91 -2.81
CA VAL A 596 20.01 18.44 -4.18
C VAL A 596 20.80 17.47 -5.03
N GLU A 597 20.13 16.84 -6.00
CA GLU A 597 20.74 15.93 -6.97
C GLU A 597 21.04 16.68 -8.26
N ILE A 598 22.27 16.56 -8.74
CA ILE A 598 22.82 17.28 -9.89
C ILE A 598 23.46 16.22 -10.79
N ILE A 599 22.96 16.10 -12.02
CA ILE A 599 23.43 15.09 -12.98
C ILE A 599 24.05 15.83 -14.17
N GLU A 600 25.32 15.60 -14.45
CA GLU A 600 25.97 16.07 -15.68
C GLU A 600 25.53 15.17 -16.84
N ASN A 601 24.81 15.72 -17.82
CA ASN A 601 24.32 14.95 -18.96
C ASN A 601 25.15 15.24 -20.22
N LYS A 602 26.08 14.32 -20.52
CA LYS A 602 26.97 14.46 -21.69
C LYS A 602 26.21 14.47 -23.02
N PHE A 603 25.09 13.76 -23.12
CA PHE A 603 24.27 13.76 -24.35
C PHE A 603 23.64 15.12 -24.65
N MET A 604 23.33 15.90 -23.61
CA MET A 604 22.74 17.23 -23.74
C MET A 604 23.80 18.35 -23.72
N ASN A 605 25.09 17.99 -23.82
CA ASN A 605 26.23 18.91 -23.65
C ASN A 605 26.14 19.74 -22.36
N GLU A 606 25.64 19.13 -21.28
CA GLU A 606 25.61 19.74 -19.96
C GLU A 606 26.91 19.41 -19.23
N THR A 607 27.66 20.42 -18.82
CA THR A 607 28.90 20.25 -18.05
C THR A 607 28.87 21.05 -16.75
N LEU A 608 29.43 20.50 -15.68
CA LEU A 608 29.60 21.26 -14.42
C LEU A 608 30.71 22.29 -14.61
N VAL A 609 30.45 23.52 -14.17
CA VAL A 609 31.38 24.64 -14.35
C VAL A 609 31.54 25.42 -13.06
N TYR A 610 32.77 25.86 -12.82
CA TYR A 610 33.10 26.78 -11.75
C TYR A 610 32.59 28.19 -12.07
N ILE A 611 31.79 28.75 -11.16
CA ILE A 611 31.39 30.16 -11.21
C ILE A 611 31.82 30.83 -9.91
N PRO A 612 32.64 31.89 -9.97
CA PRO A 612 32.91 32.72 -8.80
C PRO A 612 31.62 33.46 -8.41
N ASP A 613 31.08 33.15 -7.23
CA ASP A 613 29.83 33.72 -6.74
C ASP A 613 29.90 33.87 -5.21
N GLY A 614 30.25 35.08 -4.75
CA GLY A 614 30.37 35.46 -3.33
C GLY A 614 31.48 34.75 -2.55
N ASP A 615 31.35 34.76 -1.22
CA ASP A 615 32.33 34.22 -0.25
C ASP A 615 32.28 32.68 -0.09
N ILE A 616 31.48 31.99 -0.89
CA ILE A 616 31.23 30.55 -0.74
C ILE A 616 32.36 29.76 -1.39
N LEU A 617 33.08 28.98 -0.58
CA LEU A 617 34.14 28.11 -1.08
C LEU A 617 33.56 26.93 -1.88
N ARG A 618 34.16 26.69 -3.05
CA ARG A 618 33.79 25.64 -3.99
C ARG A 618 35.02 24.82 -4.38
N ASP A 619 34.80 23.59 -4.81
CA ASP A 619 35.84 22.78 -5.42
C ASP A 619 36.11 23.16 -6.88
N ASN A 620 37.07 22.48 -7.50
CA ASN A 620 37.48 22.72 -8.89
C ASN A 620 36.35 22.46 -9.91
N ASP A 621 35.34 21.65 -9.57
CA ASP A 621 34.18 21.38 -10.41
C ASP A 621 33.07 22.43 -10.22
N GLY A 622 33.27 23.45 -9.38
CA GLY A 622 32.28 24.49 -9.07
C GLY A 622 31.22 24.07 -8.04
N ILE A 623 31.46 22.99 -7.29
CA ILE A 623 30.53 22.45 -6.29
C ILE A 623 30.88 22.99 -4.91
N VAL A 624 29.87 23.41 -4.14
CA VAL A 624 30.05 23.90 -2.77
C VAL A 624 30.72 22.87 -1.85
N LEU A 625 31.65 23.33 -0.99
CA LEU A 625 32.37 22.48 -0.04
C LEU A 625 31.53 22.13 1.22
N VAL A 626 31.85 20.99 1.82
CA VAL A 626 31.24 20.54 3.10
C VAL A 626 31.59 21.53 4.22
N GLY A 627 30.61 21.83 5.08
CA GLY A 627 30.75 22.75 6.20
C GLY A 627 30.39 24.20 5.89
N GLN A 628 30.30 24.59 4.61
CA GLN A 628 29.96 25.95 4.21
C GLN A 628 28.54 26.35 4.66
N GLN A 629 28.40 27.61 5.07
CA GLN A 629 27.08 28.18 5.34
C GLN A 629 26.50 28.75 4.04
N VAL A 630 25.24 28.40 3.76
CA VAL A 630 24.54 28.86 2.55
C VAL A 630 23.21 29.53 2.91
N LYS A 631 22.92 30.61 2.21
CA LYS A 631 21.73 31.46 2.28
C LYS A 631 20.86 31.24 1.04
N ASP A 632 19.73 31.93 1.00
CA ASP A 632 18.88 31.96 -0.18
C ASP A 632 19.46 32.82 -1.29
N GLY A 633 19.42 32.30 -2.51
CA GLY A 633 20.06 32.95 -3.66
C GLY A 633 21.45 32.37 -3.97
N ASP A 634 22.05 31.65 -3.03
CA ASP A 634 23.39 31.09 -3.20
C ASP A 634 23.43 29.95 -4.22
N THR A 635 24.45 29.98 -5.07
CA THR A 635 24.72 28.96 -6.09
C THR A 635 25.43 27.76 -5.47
N ILE A 636 24.78 26.59 -5.47
CA ILE A 636 25.32 25.32 -4.94
C ILE A 636 26.29 24.69 -5.95
N ALA A 637 25.88 24.68 -7.21
CA ALA A 637 26.67 24.31 -8.36
C ALA A 637 26.09 25.01 -9.60
N ALA A 638 26.83 25.03 -10.69
CA ALA A 638 26.35 25.55 -11.96
C ALA A 638 26.61 24.56 -13.09
N LYS A 639 25.69 24.55 -14.04
CA LYS A 639 25.79 23.77 -15.28
C LYS A 639 25.88 24.71 -16.47
N LEU A 640 26.83 24.46 -17.35
CA LEU A 640 26.84 25.05 -18.67
C LEU A 640 26.04 24.15 -19.61
N VAL A 641 25.00 24.71 -20.23
CA VAL A 641 24.15 24.05 -21.21
C VAL A 641 24.45 24.65 -22.58
N ILE A 642 25.06 23.84 -23.45
CA ILE A 642 25.40 24.25 -24.82
C ILE A 642 24.32 23.72 -25.77
N THR A 643 23.47 24.62 -26.27
CA THR A 643 22.50 24.31 -27.34
C THR A 643 23.04 24.82 -28.67
N GLU A 644 22.63 24.22 -29.79
CA GLU A 644 23.07 24.58 -31.16
C GLU A 644 23.03 26.09 -31.48
N LYS A 645 22.17 26.87 -30.80
CA LYS A 645 21.98 28.29 -31.05
C LYS A 645 22.53 29.23 -29.97
N LYS A 646 22.77 28.75 -28.74
CA LYS A 646 23.22 29.58 -27.60
C LYS A 646 23.92 28.74 -26.52
N GLN A 647 24.96 29.32 -25.92
CA GLN A 647 25.47 28.87 -24.63
C GLN A 647 24.70 29.57 -23.52
N SER A 648 24.22 28.79 -22.55
CA SER A 648 23.54 29.33 -21.37
C SER A 648 24.07 28.66 -20.12
N ILE A 649 24.19 29.44 -19.05
CA ILE A 649 24.60 28.94 -17.74
C ILE A 649 23.35 28.78 -16.89
N GLU A 650 23.06 27.55 -16.50
CA GLU A 650 22.02 27.23 -15.53
C GLU A 650 22.64 27.15 -14.13
N LYS A 651 22.38 28.17 -13.31
CA LYS A 651 22.77 28.18 -11.90
C LYS A 651 21.78 27.36 -11.08
N ILE A 652 22.28 26.36 -10.36
CA ILE A 652 21.48 25.59 -9.40
C ILE A 652 21.49 26.33 -8.08
N VAL A 653 20.50 27.20 -7.92
CA VAL A 653 20.35 28.08 -6.77
C VAL A 653 19.42 27.46 -5.73
N LEU A 654 19.78 27.67 -4.46
CA LEU A 654 18.96 27.24 -3.36
C LEU A 654 17.76 28.18 -3.12
N LYS A 655 16.56 27.60 -3.07
CA LYS A 655 15.28 28.29 -2.82
C LYS A 655 14.68 27.85 -1.46
N SER A 656 14.96 28.51 -0.32
CA SER A 656 14.21 28.40 0.97
C SER A 656 14.70 29.30 2.14
N PHE A 657 13.82 30.02 2.83
CA PHE A 657 14.15 31.14 3.74
C PHE A 657 14.92 30.90 5.08
N VAL A 658 15.98 30.07 5.18
CA VAL A 658 16.75 29.84 6.44
C VAL A 658 18.25 29.64 6.18
N SER A 659 19.12 30.08 7.11
CA SER A 659 20.55 29.77 7.15
C SER A 659 20.79 28.26 7.25
N ARG A 660 21.73 27.74 6.47
CA ARG A 660 22.01 26.30 6.37
C ARG A 660 23.49 26.00 6.42
N ARG A 661 23.80 24.72 6.63
CA ARG A 661 25.15 24.17 6.49
C ARG A 661 25.16 23.03 5.50
N ILE A 662 26.18 22.98 4.63
CA ILE A 662 26.45 21.81 3.80
C ILE A 662 26.96 20.69 4.70
N ASP A 663 26.26 19.56 4.71
CA ASP A 663 26.55 18.45 5.60
C ASP A 663 27.35 17.35 4.89
N LYS A 664 26.98 17.00 3.66
CA LYS A 664 27.68 15.97 2.89
C LYS A 664 27.59 16.23 1.39
N VAL A 665 28.67 15.97 0.68
CA VAL A 665 28.71 15.98 -0.79
C VAL A 665 29.20 14.61 -1.25
N THR A 666 28.49 13.96 -2.17
CA THR A 666 28.95 12.73 -2.83
C THR A 666 29.04 12.93 -4.33
N LYS A 667 30.10 12.41 -4.92
CA LYS A 667 30.33 12.38 -6.37
C LYS A 667 30.39 10.92 -6.80
N ASP A 668 29.48 10.53 -7.66
CA ASP A 668 29.38 9.19 -8.23
C ASP A 668 29.40 9.31 -9.76
N THR A 669 29.64 8.19 -10.44
CA THR A 669 29.53 8.11 -11.91
C THR A 669 28.43 7.11 -12.27
N SER A 670 27.52 7.50 -13.15
CA SER A 670 26.48 6.62 -13.66
C SER A 670 27.06 5.50 -14.52
N VAL A 671 26.26 4.47 -14.80
CA VAL A 671 26.64 3.40 -15.74
C VAL A 671 26.94 3.95 -17.15
N GLU A 672 26.31 5.07 -17.52
CA GLU A 672 26.49 5.76 -18.81
C GLU A 672 27.69 6.73 -18.81
N GLY A 673 28.45 6.81 -17.71
CA GLY A 673 29.62 7.70 -17.61
C GLY A 673 29.29 9.16 -17.30
N ASN A 674 28.05 9.45 -16.89
CA ASN A 674 27.60 10.78 -16.45
C ASN A 674 28.00 11.02 -14.98
N LYS A 675 28.54 12.20 -14.65
CA LYS A 675 28.85 12.55 -13.25
C LYS A 675 27.56 12.85 -12.50
N ILE A 676 27.38 12.24 -11.33
CA ILE A 676 26.25 12.46 -10.44
C ILE A 676 26.79 13.08 -9.15
N VAL A 677 26.33 14.27 -8.82
CA VAL A 677 26.69 14.99 -7.60
C VAL A 677 25.45 15.13 -6.73
N ARG A 678 25.54 14.71 -5.46
CA ARG A 678 24.49 14.93 -4.47
C ARG A 678 25.02 15.78 -3.34
N VAL A 679 24.33 16.88 -3.07
CA VAL A 679 24.64 17.80 -1.98
C VAL A 679 23.54 17.70 -0.93
N ARG A 680 23.90 17.23 0.27
CA ARG A 680 23.02 17.17 1.44
C ARG A 680 23.20 18.42 2.28
N ILE A 681 22.09 19.11 2.48
CA ILE A 681 22.01 20.38 3.19
C ILE A 681 21.27 20.13 4.50
N LEU A 682 21.87 20.58 5.59
CA LEU A 682 21.32 20.49 6.93
C LEU A 682 20.59 21.79 7.29
N LEU A 683 19.36 21.65 7.78
CA LEU A 683 18.52 22.74 8.26
C LEU A 683 18.13 22.51 9.72
N TYR A 684 18.61 23.34 10.63
CA TYR A 684 18.14 23.36 12.01
C TYR A 684 16.72 23.93 12.10
N ARG A 685 15.85 23.30 12.88
CA ARG A 685 14.44 23.67 13.05
C ARG A 685 14.10 23.71 14.54
N PHE A 686 13.82 24.94 14.99
CA PHE A 686 13.21 25.24 16.27
C PHE A 686 11.70 25.37 16.11
N LEU A 687 10.98 25.15 17.21
CA LEU A 687 9.53 25.24 17.25
C LEU A 687 9.04 26.68 17.08
N ILE A 688 7.93 26.84 16.37
CA ILE A 688 7.21 28.10 16.25
C ILE A 688 5.71 27.89 16.50
N VAL A 689 5.01 28.99 16.79
CA VAL A 689 3.54 29.02 16.82
C VAL A 689 2.99 28.48 15.49
N GLY A 690 1.97 27.62 15.58
CA GLY A 690 1.39 26.93 14.42
C GLY A 690 2.02 25.56 14.09
N ASP A 691 3.13 25.19 14.71
CA ASP A 691 3.67 23.84 14.54
C ASP A 691 2.77 22.78 15.18
N LYS A 692 2.76 21.59 14.57
CA LYS A 692 1.81 20.53 14.91
C LYS A 692 2.44 19.40 15.71
N PHE A 693 1.67 18.90 16.67
CA PHE A 693 2.06 17.85 17.60
C PHE A 693 0.96 16.82 17.72
N THR A 694 1.32 15.66 18.26
CA THR A 694 0.33 14.68 18.66
C THR A 694 0.79 13.85 19.84
N SER A 695 -0.15 13.53 20.73
CA SER A 695 0.05 12.44 21.69
C SER A 695 -0.06 11.09 20.96
N ARG A 696 0.29 9.99 21.63
CA ARG A 696 0.11 8.64 21.07
C ARG A 696 -1.36 8.22 20.88
N TYR A 697 -2.30 9.01 21.39
CA TYR A 697 -3.73 8.72 21.35
C TYR A 697 -4.46 9.50 20.25
N SER A 698 -3.74 9.83 19.18
CA SER A 698 -4.26 10.51 17.98
C SER A 698 -4.88 11.88 18.24
N GLN A 699 -4.53 12.54 19.35
CA GLN A 699 -4.91 13.91 19.62
C GLN A 699 -3.94 14.82 18.86
N LYS A 700 -4.40 15.41 17.75
CA LYS A 700 -3.58 16.27 16.88
C LYS A 700 -3.79 17.71 17.31
N ASP A 701 -2.73 18.35 17.76
CA ASP A 701 -2.81 19.69 18.31
C ASP A 701 -1.84 20.64 17.61
N VAL A 702 -2.06 21.94 17.80
CA VAL A 702 -1.23 23.02 17.24
C VAL A 702 -0.70 23.90 18.37
N ILE A 703 0.53 24.40 18.28
CA ILE A 703 1.01 25.41 19.23
C ILE A 703 0.17 26.69 19.07
N GLY A 704 -0.60 27.02 20.11
CA GLY A 704 -1.39 28.26 20.19
C GLY A 704 -0.53 29.43 20.68
N ALA A 705 0.25 29.22 21.73
CA ALA A 705 1.21 30.19 22.25
C ALA A 705 2.45 29.53 22.87
N ILE A 706 3.54 30.29 22.92
CA ILE A 706 4.78 29.92 23.61
C ILE A 706 4.96 30.94 24.72
N LEU A 707 4.88 30.49 25.98
CA LEU A 707 4.93 31.34 27.17
C LEU A 707 6.29 31.25 27.86
N SER A 708 6.73 32.35 28.48
CA SER A 708 7.92 32.35 29.33
C SER A 708 7.71 31.44 30.54
N GLN A 709 8.78 30.80 31.04
CA GLN A 709 8.67 29.88 32.18
C GLN A 709 8.10 30.54 33.45
N GLU A 710 8.35 31.84 33.62
CA GLU A 710 7.84 32.64 34.74
C GLU A 710 6.32 32.88 34.71
N ASP A 711 5.73 32.86 33.52
CA ASP A 711 4.29 33.04 33.32
C ASP A 711 3.52 31.72 33.44
N LEU A 712 4.21 30.58 33.46
CA LEU A 712 3.57 29.28 33.55
C LEU A 712 3.20 28.93 35.01
N PRO A 713 2.13 28.15 35.21
CA PRO A 713 1.81 27.64 36.53
C PRO A 713 2.91 26.69 37.02
N PHE A 714 3.20 26.73 38.32
CA PHE A 714 4.26 25.90 38.92
C PHE A 714 3.77 25.20 40.20
N THR A 715 4.38 24.07 40.53
CA THR A 715 4.10 23.32 41.76
C THR A 715 4.83 23.94 42.96
N LYS A 716 4.55 23.46 44.18
CA LYS A 716 5.29 23.88 45.40
C LYS A 716 6.80 23.69 45.25
N ASP A 717 7.22 22.65 44.52
CA ASP A 717 8.62 22.31 44.29
C ASP A 717 9.26 23.12 43.14
N GLY A 718 8.49 24.02 42.51
CA GLY A 718 8.96 24.88 41.42
C GLY A 718 8.93 24.22 40.04
N ILE A 719 8.30 23.04 39.90
CA ILE A 719 8.17 22.36 38.62
C ILE A 719 7.12 23.10 37.77
N ALA A 720 7.55 23.64 36.63
CA ALA A 720 6.68 24.20 35.61
C ALA A 720 6.49 23.16 34.48
N PRO A 721 5.28 23.04 33.89
CA PRO A 721 5.03 22.10 32.80
C PRO A 721 5.78 22.52 31.54
N ASP A 722 6.14 21.53 30.71
CA ASP A 722 6.64 21.77 29.35
C ASP A 722 5.50 22.14 28.41
N LEU A 723 4.33 21.57 28.68
CA LEU A 723 3.15 21.59 27.83
C LEU A 723 1.88 21.72 28.67
N ILE A 724 0.96 22.60 28.27
CA ILE A 724 -0.38 22.67 28.86
C ILE A 724 -1.41 22.26 27.82
N ILE A 725 -2.26 21.31 28.18
CA ILE A 725 -3.40 20.86 27.37
C ILE A 725 -4.72 21.31 27.99
N ASN A 726 -5.70 21.56 27.14
CA ASN A 726 -7.03 21.93 27.58
C ASN A 726 -7.83 20.68 28.01
N PRO A 727 -8.45 20.65 29.20
CA PRO A 727 -9.29 19.54 29.65
C PRO A 727 -10.45 19.21 28.70
N HIS A 728 -10.99 20.19 27.96
CA HIS A 728 -12.13 19.98 27.06
C HIS A 728 -11.83 19.03 25.89
N ALA A 729 -10.56 18.79 25.56
CA ALA A 729 -10.18 17.89 24.47
C ALA A 729 -10.35 16.40 24.80
N ILE A 730 -10.52 16.03 26.08
CA ILE A 730 -10.55 14.63 26.53
C ILE A 730 -11.97 14.03 26.53
N PRO A 731 -13.01 14.67 27.11
CA PRO A 731 -14.34 14.05 27.23
C PRO A 731 -15.00 13.73 25.89
N SER A 732 -14.95 14.65 24.92
CA SER A 732 -15.59 14.46 23.61
C SER A 732 -14.90 13.39 22.76
N ARG A 733 -13.59 13.22 22.89
CA ARG A 733 -12.79 12.22 22.17
C ARG A 733 -12.64 10.90 22.92
N MET A 734 -13.02 10.88 24.19
CA MET A 734 -12.87 9.73 25.09
C MET A 734 -11.43 9.17 25.12
N THR A 735 -10.41 10.04 25.04
CA THR A 735 -8.98 9.66 24.99
C THR A 735 -8.42 9.32 26.37
N MET A 736 -9.09 8.43 27.11
CA MET A 736 -8.72 8.03 28.47
C MET A 736 -7.31 7.44 28.59
N GLY A 737 -6.79 6.85 27.50
CA GLY A 737 -5.41 6.37 27.44
C GLY A 737 -4.39 7.46 27.75
N HIS A 738 -4.66 8.72 27.40
CA HIS A 738 -3.80 9.86 27.70
C HIS A 738 -3.65 10.07 29.21
N LEU A 739 -4.77 10.06 29.93
CA LEU A 739 -4.79 10.19 31.39
C LEU A 739 -4.15 8.98 32.08
N LEU A 740 -4.37 7.77 31.55
CA LEU A 740 -3.72 6.57 32.06
C LEU A 740 -2.20 6.66 31.93
N GLU A 741 -1.67 7.14 30.78
CA GLU A 741 -0.24 7.33 30.59
C GLU A 741 0.37 8.28 31.62
N MET A 742 -0.31 9.38 31.96
CA MET A 742 0.15 10.33 32.98
C MET A 742 0.34 9.65 34.36
N VAL A 743 -0.57 8.74 34.73
CA VAL A 743 -0.54 8.00 36.02
C VAL A 743 0.55 6.95 36.06
N MET A 744 0.96 6.41 34.91
CA MET A 744 2.00 5.40 34.87
C MET A 744 3.34 5.94 35.39
N TYR A 745 3.62 7.24 35.24
CA TYR A 745 4.90 7.82 35.67
C TYR A 745 5.13 7.75 37.19
N PRO A 746 4.22 8.23 38.07
CA PRO A 746 4.34 8.01 39.51
C PRO A 746 4.50 6.54 39.93
N ILE A 747 3.84 5.61 39.23
CA ILE A 747 3.95 4.17 39.47
C ILE A 747 5.34 3.65 39.09
N LEU A 748 5.98 4.23 38.08
CA LEU A 748 7.36 3.88 37.73
C LEU A 748 8.32 4.31 38.85
N LEU A 749 8.10 5.48 39.45
CA LEU A 749 8.94 6.02 40.53
C LEU A 749 8.83 5.20 41.82
N SER A 750 7.69 4.55 42.08
CA SER A 750 7.50 3.71 43.27
C SER A 750 8.16 2.33 43.15
N LYS A 751 8.56 1.90 41.95
CA LYS A 751 9.22 0.62 41.72
C LYS A 751 10.72 0.67 42.07
N PRO A 752 11.30 -0.44 42.58
CA PRO A 752 12.73 -0.51 42.86
C PRO A 752 13.55 -0.31 41.58
N LYS A 753 14.54 0.58 41.63
CA LYS A 753 15.41 0.95 40.51
C LYS A 753 16.27 -0.24 40.08
N SER A 754 15.85 -0.96 39.04
CA SER A 754 16.65 -1.93 38.28
C SER A 754 16.82 -1.43 36.84
N ARG A 755 17.79 -1.96 36.07
CA ARG A 755 17.96 -1.56 34.66
C ARG A 755 16.71 -1.83 33.80
N GLU A 756 15.93 -2.84 34.16
CA GLU A 756 14.68 -3.21 33.51
C GLU A 756 13.49 -2.33 33.95
N SER A 757 13.60 -1.60 35.08
CA SER A 757 12.56 -0.71 35.59
C SER A 757 12.57 0.71 34.99
N SER A 758 13.15 0.89 33.79
CA SER A 758 13.20 2.20 33.12
C SER A 758 11.97 2.50 32.25
N CYS A 759 11.12 1.51 32.00
CA CYS A 759 9.87 1.67 31.27
C CYS A 759 8.79 0.74 31.83
N ILE A 760 7.53 1.12 31.65
CA ILE A 760 6.36 0.30 31.98
C ILE A 760 5.93 -0.42 30.70
N ASP A 761 5.74 -1.73 30.81
CA ASP A 761 5.06 -2.49 29.76
C ASP A 761 3.56 -2.18 29.82
N ALA A 762 3.14 -1.26 28.95
CA ALA A 762 1.76 -0.86 28.73
C ALA A 762 1.08 -1.73 27.66
N THR A 763 1.65 -2.90 27.32
CA THR A 763 0.95 -3.90 26.53
C THR A 763 -0.32 -4.29 27.28
N ALA A 764 -1.46 -4.19 26.59
CA ALA A 764 -2.76 -4.48 27.18
C ALA A 764 -2.79 -5.88 27.82
N PHE A 765 -3.48 -6.02 28.97
CA PHE A 765 -3.73 -7.28 29.68
C PHE A 765 -2.49 -8.08 30.15
N ASN A 766 -1.30 -7.47 30.22
CA ASN A 766 -0.20 -8.05 30.99
C ASN A 766 -0.63 -8.21 32.48
N LYS A 767 -0.21 -9.27 33.19
CA LYS A 767 -0.59 -9.53 34.60
C LYS A 767 -0.27 -8.36 35.55
N ALA A 768 0.69 -7.51 35.18
CA ALA A 768 1.00 -6.27 35.86
C ALA A 768 -0.20 -5.30 35.97
N HIS A 769 -1.26 -5.48 35.15
CA HIS A 769 -2.42 -4.59 35.12
C HIS A 769 -3.39 -4.75 36.29
N ARG A 770 -3.43 -5.92 36.96
CA ARG A 770 -4.38 -6.15 38.07
C ARG A 770 -4.07 -5.33 39.33
N SER A 771 -2.87 -4.78 39.44
CA SER A 771 -2.49 -3.92 40.57
C SER A 771 -2.84 -2.44 40.35
N PHE A 772 -3.38 -2.06 39.17
CA PHE A 772 -3.65 -0.65 38.83
C PHE A 772 -4.81 -0.03 39.61
N GLU A 773 -5.85 -0.79 39.97
CA GLU A 773 -7.01 -0.23 40.69
C GLU A 773 -6.66 0.30 42.09
N ALA A 774 -5.65 -0.28 42.74
CA ALA A 774 -5.18 0.19 44.05
C ALA A 774 -4.29 1.45 43.95
N ASP A 775 -3.63 1.68 42.81
CA ASP A 775 -2.70 2.79 42.60
C ASP A 775 -3.27 3.96 41.77
N THR A 776 -4.38 3.77 41.03
CA THR A 776 -5.11 4.86 40.35
C THR A 776 -5.70 5.88 41.33
N ALA A 777 -5.90 5.49 42.59
CA ALA A 777 -6.23 6.41 43.69
C ALA A 777 -5.14 7.48 43.92
N LYS A 778 -3.91 7.27 43.41
CA LYS A 778 -2.80 8.23 43.42
C LYS A 778 -2.69 9.03 42.11
N PHE A 779 -3.78 9.24 41.37
CA PHE A 779 -3.80 10.27 40.33
C PHE A 779 -3.45 11.62 41.00
N SER A 780 -2.22 12.07 40.84
CA SER A 780 -1.68 13.24 41.54
C SER A 780 -2.29 14.51 40.95
N LYS A 781 -3.45 14.92 41.47
CA LYS A 781 -3.93 16.28 41.28
C LYS A 781 -3.14 17.18 42.22
N GLU A 782 -2.23 17.96 41.67
CA GLU A 782 -1.34 18.82 42.42
C GLU A 782 -1.95 20.22 42.58
N LYS A 783 -1.64 20.88 43.70
CA LYS A 783 -1.96 22.30 43.88
C LYS A 783 -0.87 23.10 43.17
N MET A 784 -1.26 23.88 42.17
CA MET A 784 -0.35 24.73 41.41
C MET A 784 -0.61 26.21 41.72
N TYR A 785 0.39 27.04 41.46
CA TYR A 785 0.35 28.49 41.63
C TYR A 785 0.42 29.14 40.25
N CYS A 786 -0.39 30.16 40.02
CA CYS A 786 -0.38 30.92 38.77
C CYS A 786 0.94 31.70 38.65
N GLY A 787 1.61 31.61 37.49
CA GLY A 787 2.87 32.32 37.25
C GLY A 787 2.70 33.85 37.29
N THR A 788 1.62 34.35 36.67
CA THR A 788 1.35 35.79 36.56
C THR A 788 0.87 36.41 37.87
N THR A 789 -0.10 35.80 38.56
CA THR A 789 -0.68 36.37 39.78
C THR A 789 -0.01 35.91 41.06
N ARG A 790 0.83 34.85 41.00
CA ARG A 790 1.45 34.18 42.15
C ARG A 790 0.47 33.58 43.16
N LEU A 791 -0.83 33.61 42.88
CA LEU A 791 -1.87 33.05 43.74
C LEU A 791 -2.05 31.55 43.45
N PRO A 792 -2.48 30.76 44.45
CA PRO A 792 -2.82 29.37 44.23
C PRO A 792 -4.03 29.27 43.28
N ILE A 793 -3.97 28.33 42.34
CA ILE A 793 -5.11 27.97 41.50
C ILE A 793 -6.13 27.23 42.36
N GLU A 794 -7.41 27.62 42.27
CA GLU A 794 -8.49 27.05 43.09
C GLU A 794 -8.67 25.55 42.85
N ALA A 795 -8.66 25.13 41.57
CA ALA A 795 -8.75 23.74 41.20
C ALA A 795 -7.39 23.03 41.34
N ARG A 796 -7.41 21.77 41.78
CA ARG A 796 -6.24 20.90 41.69
C ARG A 796 -6.02 20.47 40.24
N VAL A 797 -4.80 20.64 39.76
CA VAL A 797 -4.43 20.42 38.35
C VAL A 797 -3.86 19.02 38.19
N ALA A 798 -4.31 18.31 37.16
CA ALA A 798 -3.71 17.04 36.79
C ALA A 798 -2.34 17.28 36.14
N THR A 799 -1.28 16.81 36.77
CA THR A 799 0.09 16.86 36.25
C THR A 799 0.60 15.44 35.99
N GLY A 800 1.46 15.27 35.00
CA GLY A 800 2.03 13.96 34.67
C GLY A 800 2.95 14.03 33.46
N ILE A 801 3.53 12.88 33.09
CA ILE A 801 4.40 12.80 31.92
C ILE A 801 3.72 11.97 30.83
N CYS A 802 3.66 12.51 29.62
CA CYS A 802 3.24 11.76 28.44
C CYS A 802 4.27 11.84 27.33
N TYR A 803 4.27 10.84 26.48
CA TYR A 803 5.11 10.84 25.29
C TYR A 803 4.43 11.54 24.11
N TYR A 804 5.07 12.60 23.61
CA TYR A 804 4.57 13.43 22.52
C TYR A 804 5.44 13.33 21.27
N HIS A 805 4.80 13.54 20.12
CA HIS A 805 5.40 13.49 18.81
C HIS A 805 5.27 14.83 18.09
N THR A 806 6.33 15.24 17.40
CA THR A 806 6.21 16.31 16.39
C THR A 806 5.56 15.76 15.13
N LEU A 807 4.74 16.54 14.43
CA LEU A 807 4.21 16.18 13.11
C LEU A 807 5.04 16.81 11.97
N ARG A 808 4.90 16.28 10.75
CA ARG A 808 5.73 16.66 9.59
C ARG A 808 5.26 17.99 9.04
N HIS A 809 3.96 18.19 9.10
CA HIS A 809 3.27 19.38 8.66
C HIS A 809 3.51 20.51 9.67
N GLN A 810 4.62 21.20 9.50
CA GLN A 810 5.03 22.36 10.29
C GLN A 810 4.54 23.65 9.62
N ALA A 811 4.31 24.70 10.41
CA ALA A 811 3.75 25.97 9.91
C ALA A 811 4.68 26.64 8.89
N ARG A 812 6.00 26.62 9.15
CA ARG A 812 6.99 27.26 8.27
C ARG A 812 7.01 26.67 6.85
N ASP A 813 6.77 25.37 6.73
CA ASP A 813 6.73 24.70 5.42
C ASP A 813 5.38 24.98 4.71
N LYS A 814 4.39 25.50 5.43
CA LYS A 814 3.04 25.85 4.96
C LYS A 814 2.81 27.34 4.68
N ALA A 815 3.64 28.22 5.22
CA ALA A 815 3.58 29.64 4.92
C ALA A 815 3.77 29.88 3.42
N HIS A 816 2.84 30.59 2.80
CA HIS A 816 2.86 30.91 1.38
C HIS A 816 2.09 32.20 1.11
N SER A 817 2.73 33.11 0.40
CA SER A 817 2.14 34.39 0.02
C SER A 817 2.68 34.79 -1.34
N ILE A 818 1.81 35.34 -2.19
CA ILE A 818 2.16 35.83 -3.52
C ILE A 818 1.49 37.17 -3.73
N SER A 819 2.23 38.12 -4.26
CA SER A 819 1.70 39.35 -4.85
C SER A 819 1.40 39.15 -6.34
N LYS A 820 2.42 38.77 -7.14
CA LYS A 820 2.29 38.47 -8.57
C LYS A 820 2.89 37.10 -8.88
N GLY A 821 2.06 36.20 -9.39
CA GLY A 821 2.45 34.83 -9.72
C GLY A 821 3.04 34.70 -11.13
N VAL A 822 3.75 33.60 -11.37
CA VAL A 822 4.09 33.17 -12.73
C VAL A 822 2.80 32.72 -13.42
N ILE A 823 2.64 33.10 -14.68
CA ILE A 823 1.43 32.84 -15.46
C ILE A 823 1.65 31.65 -16.39
N GLN A 824 0.65 30.77 -16.49
CA GLN A 824 0.65 29.67 -17.45
C GLN A 824 0.56 30.22 -18.88
N SER A 825 1.37 29.69 -19.80
CA SER A 825 1.43 30.17 -21.18
C SER A 825 0.10 30.03 -21.92
N LEU A 826 -0.59 28.89 -21.73
CA LEU A 826 -1.85 28.53 -22.39
C LEU A 826 -3.04 29.35 -21.85
N THR A 827 -3.38 29.20 -20.57
CA THR A 827 -4.60 29.79 -19.98
C THR A 827 -4.43 31.24 -19.52
N LYS A 828 -3.19 31.76 -19.50
CA LYS A 828 -2.83 33.06 -18.93
C LYS A 828 -3.26 33.27 -17.47
N GLN A 829 -3.57 32.18 -16.76
CA GLN A 829 -3.87 32.19 -15.33
C GLN A 829 -2.61 31.99 -14.50
N PRO A 830 -2.58 32.44 -13.24
CA PRO A 830 -1.51 32.09 -12.30
C PRO A 830 -1.35 30.57 -12.21
N ILE A 831 -0.11 30.09 -12.26
CA ILE A 831 0.16 28.65 -12.16
C ILE A 831 -0.24 28.10 -10.79
N GLU A 832 -0.49 26.79 -10.72
CA GLU A 832 -0.75 26.09 -9.47
C GLU A 832 0.55 25.69 -8.74
N GLY A 833 0.44 25.56 -7.41
CA GLY A 833 1.43 24.91 -6.56
C GLY A 833 2.45 25.86 -5.92
N ARG A 834 2.68 25.66 -4.61
CA ARG A 834 3.61 26.45 -3.80
C ARG A 834 5.05 26.44 -4.34
N SER A 835 5.55 25.28 -4.74
CA SER A 835 6.94 25.11 -5.22
C SER A 835 7.25 25.93 -6.47
N ARG A 836 6.22 26.24 -7.26
CA ARG A 836 6.33 27.05 -8.48
C ARG A 836 6.03 28.54 -8.23
N LYS A 837 5.81 28.96 -6.99
CA LYS A 837 5.25 30.28 -6.65
C LYS A 837 3.91 30.51 -7.35
N GLY A 838 3.06 29.48 -7.34
CA GLY A 838 1.71 29.50 -7.88
C GLY A 838 0.67 30.05 -6.91
N GLY A 839 -0.38 30.68 -7.44
CA GLY A 839 -1.46 31.33 -6.68
C GLY A 839 -2.35 30.34 -5.92
N LEU A 840 -3.19 30.88 -5.02
CA LEU A 840 -4.27 30.11 -4.40
C LEU A 840 -5.44 30.00 -5.36
N ARG A 841 -6.05 28.82 -5.43
CA ARG A 841 -7.23 28.58 -6.26
C ARG A 841 -8.46 29.12 -5.56
N PHE A 842 -9.22 29.96 -6.26
CA PHE A 842 -10.58 30.34 -5.90
C PHE A 842 -11.54 29.42 -6.67
N GLY A 843 -12.25 28.54 -5.96
CA GLY A 843 -13.03 27.46 -6.55
C GLY A 843 -14.52 27.79 -6.72
N GLU A 844 -15.28 26.75 -7.07
CA GLU A 844 -16.73 26.86 -7.26
C GLU A 844 -17.45 27.12 -5.93
N MET A 845 -17.03 26.45 -4.86
CA MET A 845 -17.60 26.63 -3.52
C MET A 845 -17.41 28.06 -3.01
N GLU A 846 -16.20 28.63 -3.14
CA GLU A 846 -15.95 30.00 -2.72
C GLU A 846 -16.72 31.03 -3.56
N LYS A 847 -16.89 30.76 -4.86
CA LYS A 847 -17.74 31.57 -5.75
C LYS A 847 -19.20 31.55 -5.27
N ASP A 848 -19.75 30.37 -4.98
CA ASP A 848 -21.14 30.24 -4.53
C ASP A 848 -21.37 30.97 -3.19
N CYS A 849 -20.39 30.96 -2.28
CA CYS A 849 -20.43 31.77 -1.06
C CYS A 849 -20.55 33.28 -1.36
N LEU A 850 -19.74 33.82 -2.28
CA LEU A 850 -19.82 35.25 -2.63
C LEU A 850 -21.13 35.62 -3.33
N ILE A 851 -21.68 34.71 -4.14
CA ILE A 851 -22.99 34.89 -4.77
C ILE A 851 -24.06 34.98 -3.67
N ALA A 852 -24.03 34.09 -2.67
CA ALA A 852 -24.97 34.11 -1.55
C ALA A 852 -24.90 35.41 -0.73
N HIS A 853 -23.69 35.99 -0.57
CA HIS A 853 -23.51 37.30 0.08
C HIS A 853 -23.88 38.50 -0.81
N GLY A 854 -24.21 38.30 -2.09
CA GLY A 854 -24.47 39.39 -3.03
C GLY A 854 -23.22 40.23 -3.36
N ALA A 855 -22.02 39.70 -3.13
CA ALA A 855 -20.75 40.43 -3.27
C ALA A 855 -20.25 40.46 -4.73
N ALA A 856 -21.06 40.99 -5.65
CA ALA A 856 -20.80 40.98 -7.09
C ALA A 856 -19.46 41.63 -7.49
N SER A 857 -19.09 42.77 -6.87
CA SER A 857 -17.82 43.45 -7.15
C SER A 857 -16.61 42.61 -6.78
N MET A 858 -16.68 41.89 -5.65
CA MET A 858 -15.60 41.01 -5.20
C MET A 858 -15.47 39.78 -6.10
N LEU A 859 -16.58 39.23 -6.58
CA LEU A 859 -16.59 38.15 -7.55
C LEU A 859 -15.94 38.57 -8.88
N LEU A 860 -16.28 39.77 -9.39
CA LEU A 860 -15.65 40.35 -10.58
C LEU A 860 -14.13 40.56 -10.37
N GLU A 861 -13.73 41.02 -9.19
CA GLU A 861 -12.32 41.23 -8.87
C GLU A 861 -11.53 39.90 -8.88
N LYS A 862 -12.03 38.88 -8.18
CA LYS A 862 -11.33 37.59 -8.02
C LYS A 862 -11.35 36.74 -9.28
N LEU A 863 -12.48 36.67 -9.99
CA LEU A 863 -12.60 35.80 -11.17
C LEU A 863 -12.14 36.46 -12.47
N LYS A 864 -12.10 37.79 -12.56
CA LYS A 864 -11.66 38.52 -13.77
C LYS A 864 -10.42 39.37 -13.54
N ASN A 865 -10.53 40.39 -12.69
CA ASN A 865 -9.53 41.48 -12.67
C ASN A 865 -8.15 41.02 -12.17
N THR A 866 -8.11 40.17 -11.15
CA THR A 866 -6.87 39.67 -10.51
C THR A 866 -6.41 38.30 -11.02
N SER A 867 -7.18 37.68 -11.93
CA SER A 867 -6.90 36.35 -12.47
C SER A 867 -6.29 36.44 -13.88
N ASP A 868 -7.12 36.66 -14.90
CA ASP A 868 -6.75 36.50 -16.31
C ASP A 868 -7.36 37.60 -17.22
N LEU A 869 -7.53 38.81 -16.69
CA LEU A 869 -8.04 39.97 -17.44
C LEU A 869 -7.29 40.16 -18.78
N CYS A 870 -8.03 40.14 -19.88
CA CYS A 870 -7.50 40.34 -21.22
C CYS A 870 -8.31 41.40 -21.98
N LYS A 871 -7.62 42.12 -22.87
CA LYS A 871 -8.22 43.01 -23.85
C LYS A 871 -8.54 42.22 -25.11
N ILE A 872 -9.80 42.23 -25.52
CA ILE A 872 -10.31 41.50 -26.68
C ILE A 872 -11.00 42.48 -27.62
N TRP A 873 -10.70 42.40 -28.90
CA TRP A 873 -11.39 43.18 -29.93
C TRP A 873 -12.58 42.37 -30.46
N ILE A 874 -13.75 42.99 -30.47
CA ILE A 874 -14.99 42.38 -30.95
C ILE A 874 -15.56 43.27 -32.05
N CYS A 875 -15.95 42.69 -33.17
CA CYS A 875 -16.67 43.38 -34.22
C CYS A 875 -18.18 43.35 -33.93
N HIS A 876 -18.82 44.52 -33.86
CA HIS A 876 -20.25 44.62 -33.57
C HIS A 876 -21.12 44.07 -34.70
N ASP A 877 -20.69 44.20 -35.95
CA ASP A 877 -21.49 43.80 -37.12
C ASP A 877 -21.55 42.28 -37.33
N CYS A 878 -20.44 41.57 -37.09
CA CYS A 878 -20.38 40.11 -37.25
C CYS A 878 -20.40 39.34 -35.92
N SER A 879 -20.37 40.05 -34.79
CA SER A 879 -20.38 39.51 -33.42
C SER A 879 -19.24 38.52 -33.12
N THR A 880 -18.14 38.56 -33.86
CA THR A 880 -16.98 37.66 -33.67
C THR A 880 -15.81 38.37 -32.98
N ILE A 881 -14.98 37.55 -32.32
CA ILE A 881 -13.72 37.99 -31.74
C ILE A 881 -12.69 38.16 -32.86
N CYS A 882 -12.10 39.35 -32.96
CA CYS A 882 -11.06 39.67 -33.94
C CYS A 882 -9.69 39.18 -33.47
N SER A 883 -8.79 38.93 -34.43
CA SER A 883 -7.37 38.71 -34.14
C SER A 883 -6.73 39.98 -33.58
N SER A 884 -5.50 39.89 -33.05
CA SER A 884 -4.79 41.01 -32.38
C SER A 884 -4.63 42.26 -33.25
N ASN A 885 -4.87 42.16 -34.55
CA ASN A 885 -4.94 43.28 -35.46
C ASN A 885 -6.39 43.42 -35.98
N PRO A 886 -7.15 44.46 -35.57
CA PRO A 886 -8.56 44.63 -35.94
C PRO A 886 -8.77 44.74 -37.46
N TYR A 887 -7.71 45.06 -38.22
CA TYR A 887 -7.74 45.25 -39.67
C TYR A 887 -7.64 43.96 -40.51
N ILE A 888 -7.31 42.80 -39.91
CA ILE A 888 -7.00 41.58 -40.70
C ILE A 888 -8.22 40.69 -40.98
N ASN A 889 -9.21 40.65 -40.08
CA ASN A 889 -10.35 39.72 -40.21
C ASN A 889 -11.68 40.38 -40.63
N CYS A 890 -11.75 41.71 -40.65
CA CYS A 890 -13.03 42.41 -40.80
C CYS A 890 -12.98 43.76 -41.53
N ASN A 891 -12.05 43.97 -42.48
CA ASN A 891 -12.05 45.10 -43.46
C ASN A 891 -12.75 46.38 -42.95
N GLU A 892 -12.24 46.98 -41.88
CA GLU A 892 -12.74 48.27 -41.32
C GLU A 892 -14.18 48.29 -40.75
N ARG A 893 -14.74 47.14 -40.35
CA ARG A 893 -16.02 47.07 -39.61
C ARG A 893 -15.92 47.63 -38.19
N ASN A 894 -17.06 47.92 -37.57
CA ASN A 894 -17.17 48.55 -36.24
C ASN A 894 -16.60 47.66 -35.12
N THR A 895 -15.29 47.75 -34.86
CA THR A 895 -14.57 46.99 -33.82
C THR A 895 -14.37 47.81 -32.54
N LYS A 896 -14.67 47.23 -31.37
CA LYS A 896 -14.40 47.84 -30.06
C LYS A 896 -13.57 46.93 -29.14
N GLU A 897 -12.80 47.56 -28.25
CA GLU A 897 -12.01 46.88 -27.22
C GLU A 897 -12.90 46.57 -26.01
N HIS A 898 -12.93 45.30 -25.57
CA HIS A 898 -13.61 44.84 -24.38
C HIS A 898 -12.64 44.16 -23.40
N ARG A 899 -12.94 44.30 -22.10
CA ARG A 899 -12.15 43.73 -21.00
C ARG A 899 -12.83 42.49 -20.42
N LEU A 900 -12.43 41.32 -20.89
CA LEU A 900 -13.02 40.02 -20.54
C LEU A 900 -11.95 39.04 -20.01
N PRO A 901 -12.34 37.96 -19.32
CA PRO A 901 -11.42 36.89 -18.95
C PRO A 901 -10.75 36.26 -20.17
N TYR A 902 -9.45 35.99 -20.10
CA TYR A 902 -8.73 35.29 -21.17
C TYR A 902 -9.25 33.86 -21.38
N SER A 903 -9.62 33.17 -20.30
CA SER A 903 -10.26 31.85 -20.35
C SER A 903 -11.49 31.82 -21.26
N PHE A 904 -12.32 32.87 -21.26
CA PHE A 904 -13.45 32.99 -22.17
C PHE A 904 -13.01 33.12 -23.63
N LYS A 905 -11.96 33.91 -23.91
CA LYS A 905 -11.37 34.02 -25.24
C LYS A 905 -10.91 32.66 -25.77
N LEU A 906 -10.20 31.92 -24.92
CA LEU A 906 -9.68 30.60 -25.26
C LEU A 906 -10.82 29.62 -25.56
N LEU A 907 -11.86 29.58 -24.70
CA LEU A 907 -13.05 28.76 -24.92
C LEU A 907 -13.74 29.08 -26.25
N ALA A 908 -13.92 30.37 -26.57
CA ALA A 908 -14.54 30.78 -27.83
C ALA A 908 -13.73 30.34 -29.06
N GLN A 909 -12.39 30.34 -28.96
CA GLN A 909 -11.51 29.85 -30.02
C GLN A 909 -11.59 28.32 -30.16
N GLU A 910 -11.59 27.58 -29.05
CA GLU A 910 -11.75 26.12 -29.05
C GLU A 910 -13.10 25.68 -29.64
N LEU A 911 -14.19 26.37 -29.26
CA LEU A 911 -15.51 26.14 -29.84
C LEU A 911 -15.55 26.45 -31.33
N SER A 912 -14.88 27.51 -31.78
CA SER A 912 -14.78 27.83 -33.21
C SER A 912 -14.04 26.74 -34.00
N ILE A 913 -13.03 26.09 -33.42
CA ILE A 913 -12.35 24.94 -34.03
C ILE A 913 -13.28 23.74 -34.14
N ALA A 914 -14.15 23.55 -33.14
CA ALA A 914 -15.22 22.54 -33.17
C ALA A 914 -16.40 22.93 -34.08
N ASN A 915 -16.26 23.98 -34.90
CA ASN A 915 -17.29 24.52 -35.79
C ASN A 915 -18.54 25.06 -35.06
N ILE A 916 -18.38 25.47 -33.81
CA ILE A 916 -19.42 26.12 -32.99
C ILE A 916 -19.08 27.61 -32.93
N LYS A 917 -19.86 28.44 -33.64
CA LYS A 917 -19.65 29.89 -33.67
C LYS A 917 -20.20 30.56 -32.40
N VAL A 918 -19.33 31.22 -31.64
CA VAL A 918 -19.71 32.06 -30.48
C VAL A 918 -19.97 33.50 -30.95
N GLY A 919 -21.23 33.90 -30.97
CA GLY A 919 -21.66 35.27 -31.30
C GLY A 919 -21.87 36.12 -30.06
N LEU A 920 -21.13 37.23 -29.94
CA LEU A 920 -21.27 38.20 -28.85
C LEU A 920 -22.17 39.37 -29.29
N LYS A 921 -23.42 39.37 -28.82
CA LYS A 921 -24.34 40.50 -28.98
C LYS A 921 -24.19 41.46 -27.81
N TYR A 922 -23.99 42.72 -28.12
CA TYR A 922 -24.01 43.79 -27.13
C TYR A 922 -25.46 44.28 -27.02
N VAL A 923 -26.00 44.35 -25.81
CA VAL A 923 -27.34 44.85 -25.50
C VAL A 923 -27.21 46.22 -24.83
#